data_AF-A0A1Q9A0R3-F1
#
_entry.id   AF-A0A1Q9A0R3-F1
#
_cell.length_a   1.000
_cell.length_b   1.000
_cell.length_c   1.000
_cell.angle_alpha   90.00
_cell.angle_beta   90.00
_cell.angle_gamma   90.00
#
_symmetry.space_group_name_H-M   'P 1'
#
loop_
_entity.id
_entity.type
_entity.pdbx_description
1 polymer ?
#
loop_
_entity_poly.entity_id
_entity_poly.type
_entity_poly.pdbx_seq_one_letter_code
_entity_poly.pdbx_strand_id
1 'polypeptide(L)'
;MKKSENIETILAELENAKSEINKLNAKVNEIQSNISILRKRLNQNIFFRIAKPILFCIDALRFGPAPKLFDKVWYADTYPDVGLAGINPWFHFKKYGEKEGRNPNVLFSTDFYLEAYPDVKQKGISPLTHYIKNGHREARSPHPFFDTGWYRENNPDVRRLGIDPLLHFLRHGVDEGRMPNRFFNAEWYQKLRPDIAAANLTAIQHYVRYGIAEGQSWRPPVNERPGTYIGFSPDKNSYSISTERTPYTYIPLRPLQSAQEFIREHAAHVKFSVIVPVYNTPPGLLDKAYESVKLQWYDNWEVIFVNDCSTEARVTSDLTRISRQDPRIKVINTATNTGIAGATNIGIAAATGEYIVFLDHDDELTVDCLYELARRIHATKADFVYSDEDKLDEYGNFVQPFFKPDWSPDTLMSTMYTCHVSCVKRSLAIEAGPLVPELDGAQDWDFILKVTEKASRIEHIAKVLYHWRIIPNSIAADLNAKPKAVEHGRLARDHALSRRGHAGSMKHIDELPNHYAPVYLPKPNTLISIVIPSKNNFPYLSKCISSILRQTEYKNYEINVVDNGSTDSETIKYLKEADKNPSINLLTLDKPFNFSELCNFGAHKASGDVYVFLNDDTEILEGGWLGALAGQAQLEHTGAVGAKLLYGEENSIQHNGILNLEPGPCHAFSRQAPNFTGYFGRSVLPYNWLAVTGALMAVEKRKFWKIGGFDEEFPVAYNDIDLCFRLKKAGWHNVNLPFVQLIHHESVSRGIDHENSEKFERLKQEKHNLYTKHPDFFQHDPYYNVNMHPLDIQFDLSTKWRPF
;
A
#
# COMPACT_ATOMS: atom_id res chain seq x y z
N MET A 1 96.09 -5.05 -59.03
CA MET A 1 94.94 -4.54 -58.24
C MET A 1 93.60 -4.80 -58.94
N LYS A 2 93.20 -6.06 -59.21
CA LYS A 2 91.87 -6.36 -59.82
C LYS A 2 91.19 -7.62 -59.27
N LYS A 3 91.68 -8.19 -58.14
CA LYS A 3 91.08 -9.37 -57.50
C LYS A 3 90.49 -9.11 -56.10
N SER A 4 90.90 -8.05 -55.40
CA SER A 4 90.36 -7.69 -54.08
C SER A 4 89.04 -6.92 -54.15
N GLU A 5 88.88 -5.96 -55.07
CA GLU A 5 87.62 -5.20 -55.28
C GLU A 5 86.43 -6.09 -55.68
N ASN A 6 86.69 -7.24 -56.31
CA ASN A 6 85.64 -8.15 -56.75
C ASN A 6 85.07 -8.98 -55.58
N ILE A 7 85.86 -9.22 -54.53
CA ILE A 7 85.41 -10.00 -53.35
C ILE A 7 84.56 -9.13 -52.42
N GLU A 8 84.93 -7.87 -52.21
CA GLU A 8 84.14 -6.93 -51.39
C GLU A 8 82.77 -6.64 -52.02
N THR A 9 82.71 -6.52 -53.35
CA THR A 9 81.43 -6.34 -54.08
C THR A 9 80.53 -7.56 -53.93
N ILE A 10 81.08 -8.77 -54.09
CA ILE A 10 80.33 -10.03 -53.92
C ILE A 10 79.87 -10.22 -52.46
N LEU A 11 80.69 -9.84 -51.47
CA LEU A 11 80.32 -9.90 -50.06
C LEU A 11 79.19 -8.92 -49.71
N ALA A 12 79.23 -7.71 -50.25
CA ALA A 12 78.17 -6.72 -50.11
C ALA A 12 76.86 -7.19 -50.75
N GLU A 13 76.92 -7.80 -51.94
CA GLU A 13 75.75 -8.42 -52.58
C GLU A 13 75.19 -9.59 -51.75
N LEU A 14 76.05 -10.40 -51.13
CA LEU A 14 75.66 -11.51 -50.25
C LEU A 14 75.00 -11.03 -48.95
N GLU A 15 75.49 -9.92 -48.37
CA GLU A 15 74.83 -9.30 -47.21
C GLU A 15 73.47 -8.70 -47.58
N ASN A 16 73.37 -8.07 -48.75
CA ASN A 16 72.12 -7.50 -49.22
C ASN A 16 71.09 -8.61 -49.52
N ALA A 17 71.53 -9.71 -50.14
CA ALA A 17 70.70 -10.90 -50.36
C ALA A 17 70.27 -11.55 -49.04
N LYS A 18 71.15 -11.63 -48.02
CA LYS A 18 70.78 -12.08 -46.68
C LYS A 18 69.73 -11.18 -46.03
N SER A 19 69.87 -9.86 -46.19
CA SER A 19 68.91 -8.87 -45.69
C SER A 19 67.54 -9.03 -46.35
N GLU A 20 67.49 -9.24 -47.67
CA GLU A 20 66.25 -9.53 -48.39
C GLU A 20 65.63 -10.86 -47.96
N ILE A 21 66.42 -11.93 -47.82
CA ILE A 21 65.95 -13.23 -47.33
C ILE A 21 65.34 -13.10 -45.93
N ASN A 22 65.96 -12.31 -45.04
CA ASN A 22 65.42 -12.07 -43.71
C ASN A 22 64.11 -11.27 -43.73
N LYS A 23 63.99 -10.27 -44.62
CA LYS A 23 62.73 -9.54 -44.83
C LYS A 23 61.62 -10.44 -45.40
N LEU A 24 61.97 -11.33 -46.33
CA LEU A 24 61.05 -12.31 -46.89
C LEU A 24 60.61 -13.32 -45.82
N ASN A 25 61.53 -13.80 -44.98
CA ASN A 25 61.19 -14.69 -43.86
C ASN A 25 60.27 -14.02 -42.83
N ALA A 26 60.51 -12.74 -42.52
CA ALA A 26 59.61 -11.97 -41.65
C ALA A 26 58.20 -11.85 -42.26
N LYS A 27 58.10 -11.55 -43.56
CA LYS A 27 56.81 -11.54 -44.28
C LYS A 27 56.14 -12.91 -44.32
N VAL A 28 56.91 -13.99 -44.50
CA VAL A 28 56.38 -15.36 -44.48
C VAL A 28 55.81 -15.69 -43.09
N ASN A 29 56.51 -15.32 -42.01
CA ASN A 29 56.02 -15.52 -40.65
C ASN A 29 54.76 -14.69 -40.35
N GLU A 30 54.70 -13.45 -40.84
CA GLU A 30 53.50 -12.60 -40.74
C GLU A 30 52.32 -13.21 -41.51
N ILE A 31 52.56 -13.69 -42.73
CA ILE A 31 51.55 -14.38 -43.55
C ILE A 31 51.10 -15.68 -42.87
N GLN A 32 52.00 -16.46 -42.26
CA GLN A 32 51.65 -17.67 -41.51
C GLN A 32 50.81 -17.36 -40.27
N SER A 33 51.11 -16.27 -39.56
CA SER A 33 50.31 -15.78 -38.43
C SER A 33 48.92 -15.33 -38.89
N ASN A 34 48.84 -14.57 -39.99
CA ASN A 34 47.58 -14.16 -40.59
C ASN A 34 46.76 -15.34 -41.10
N ILE A 35 47.40 -16.36 -41.69
CA ILE A 35 46.76 -17.63 -42.08
C ILE A 35 46.28 -18.41 -40.85
N SER A 36 47.02 -18.39 -39.74
CA SER A 36 46.59 -18.99 -38.47
C SER A 36 45.34 -18.30 -37.91
N ILE A 37 45.31 -16.97 -37.88
CA ILE A 37 44.16 -16.17 -37.46
C ILE A 37 42.97 -16.41 -38.40
N LEU A 38 43.22 -16.42 -39.72
CA LEU A 38 42.21 -16.74 -40.72
C LEU A 38 41.71 -18.18 -40.59
N ARG A 39 42.56 -19.17 -40.32
CA ARG A 39 42.16 -20.56 -40.02
C ARG A 39 41.36 -20.65 -38.74
N LYS A 40 41.69 -19.88 -37.71
CA LYS A 40 40.95 -19.83 -36.43
C LYS A 40 39.56 -19.21 -36.64
N ARG A 41 39.49 -18.11 -37.43
CA ARG A 41 38.22 -17.49 -37.86
C ARG A 41 37.43 -18.38 -38.81
N LEU A 42 38.09 -19.12 -39.70
CA LEU A 42 37.47 -20.07 -40.62
C LEU A 42 36.93 -21.27 -39.84
N ASN A 43 37.66 -21.80 -38.86
CA ASN A 43 37.22 -22.88 -37.97
C ASN A 43 36.09 -22.42 -37.05
N GLN A 44 36.13 -21.20 -36.51
CA GLN A 44 35.00 -20.62 -35.77
C GLN A 44 33.77 -20.43 -36.68
N ASN A 45 33.96 -19.94 -37.91
CA ASN A 45 32.87 -19.82 -38.89
C ASN A 45 32.36 -21.17 -39.40
N ILE A 46 33.21 -22.18 -39.56
CA ILE A 46 32.87 -23.56 -39.95
C ILE A 46 32.14 -24.25 -38.80
N PHE A 47 32.59 -24.09 -37.56
CA PHE A 47 31.90 -24.60 -36.38
C PHE A 47 30.52 -23.93 -36.21
N PHE A 48 30.44 -22.61 -36.40
CA PHE A 48 29.14 -21.90 -36.37
C PHE A 48 28.21 -22.24 -37.54
N ARG A 49 28.75 -22.47 -38.76
CA ARG A 49 27.94 -22.74 -39.96
C ARG A 49 27.62 -24.21 -40.18
N ILE A 50 28.43 -25.14 -39.66
CA ILE A 50 28.27 -26.59 -39.90
C ILE A 50 27.94 -27.32 -38.59
N ALA A 51 28.58 -27.00 -37.46
CA ALA A 51 28.29 -27.69 -36.19
C ALA A 51 26.97 -27.23 -35.56
N LYS A 52 26.59 -25.95 -35.66
CA LYS A 52 25.31 -25.45 -35.09
C LYS A 52 24.07 -26.12 -35.71
N PRO A 53 23.97 -26.29 -37.05
CA PRO A 53 22.90 -27.08 -37.66
C PRO A 53 22.96 -28.56 -37.29
N ILE A 54 24.16 -29.17 -37.23
CA ILE A 54 24.32 -30.59 -36.87
C ILE A 54 23.94 -30.85 -35.41
N LEU A 55 24.38 -30.02 -34.47
CA LEU A 55 24.02 -30.11 -33.06
C LEU A 55 22.52 -29.87 -32.86
N PHE A 56 21.96 -28.89 -33.59
CA PHE A 56 20.51 -28.66 -33.65
C PHE A 56 19.76 -29.88 -34.19
N CYS A 57 20.25 -30.53 -35.25
CA CYS A 57 19.67 -31.76 -35.79
C CYS A 57 19.78 -32.93 -34.82
N ILE A 58 20.92 -33.11 -34.14
CA ILE A 58 21.14 -34.16 -33.13
C ILE A 58 20.21 -33.95 -31.92
N ASP A 59 20.08 -32.72 -31.43
CA ASP A 59 19.19 -32.38 -30.30
C ASP A 59 17.71 -32.48 -30.69
N ALA A 60 17.34 -32.09 -31.92
CA ALA A 60 15.99 -32.27 -32.46
C ALA A 60 15.62 -33.75 -32.65
N LEU A 61 16.58 -34.60 -33.04
CA LEU A 61 16.40 -36.05 -33.11
C LEU A 61 16.28 -36.69 -31.71
N ARG A 62 16.98 -36.15 -30.71
CA ARG A 62 17.01 -36.70 -29.35
C ARG A 62 15.80 -36.32 -28.48
N PHE A 63 15.26 -35.12 -28.64
CA PHE A 63 14.15 -34.60 -27.80
C PHE A 63 12.86 -34.33 -28.58
N GLY A 64 12.85 -34.57 -29.90
CA GLY A 64 11.73 -34.27 -30.77
C GLY A 64 11.51 -32.76 -30.97
N PRO A 65 10.55 -32.38 -31.82
CA PRO A 65 10.18 -30.98 -31.99
C PRO A 65 9.59 -30.41 -30.70
N ALA A 66 9.88 -29.13 -30.43
CA ALA A 66 9.28 -28.43 -29.31
C ALA A 66 7.74 -28.43 -29.46
N PRO A 67 6.99 -28.67 -28.37
CA PRO A 67 5.54 -28.60 -28.41
C PRO A 67 5.10 -27.18 -28.72
N LYS A 68 3.89 -27.01 -29.27
CA LYS A 68 3.38 -25.71 -29.70
C LYS A 68 3.22 -24.68 -28.55
N LEU A 69 3.17 -25.15 -27.31
CA LEU A 69 3.12 -24.32 -26.09
C LEU A 69 4.51 -23.91 -25.58
N PHE A 70 5.59 -24.38 -26.20
CA PHE A 70 6.94 -23.92 -25.88
C PHE A 70 7.36 -22.82 -26.85
N ASP A 71 7.45 -21.59 -26.35
CA ASP A 71 7.86 -20.43 -27.15
C ASP A 71 9.38 -20.27 -27.07
N LYS A 72 10.07 -20.69 -28.13
CA LYS A 72 11.54 -20.66 -28.19
C LYS A 72 12.11 -19.24 -28.17
N VAL A 73 11.39 -18.27 -28.74
CA VAL A 73 11.86 -16.89 -28.82
C VAL A 73 11.69 -16.26 -27.45
N TRP A 74 10.47 -16.35 -26.89
CA TRP A 74 10.18 -15.86 -25.55
C TRP A 74 11.10 -16.48 -24.49
N TYR A 75 11.39 -17.78 -24.59
CA TYR A 75 12.27 -18.47 -23.64
C TYR A 75 13.71 -17.95 -23.72
N ALA A 76 14.25 -17.74 -24.92
CA ALA A 76 15.59 -17.21 -25.11
C ALA A 76 15.71 -15.75 -24.63
N ASP A 77 14.66 -14.95 -24.84
CA ASP A 77 14.60 -13.56 -24.40
C ASP A 77 14.42 -13.44 -22.88
N THR A 78 13.59 -14.30 -22.29
CA THR A 78 13.32 -14.31 -20.83
C THR A 78 14.49 -14.90 -20.04
N TYR A 79 15.30 -15.77 -20.66
CA TYR A 79 16.46 -16.41 -20.05
C TYR A 79 17.75 -16.12 -20.85
N PRO A 80 18.37 -14.94 -20.64
CA PRO A 80 19.52 -14.49 -21.44
C PRO A 80 20.73 -15.43 -21.37
N ASP A 81 20.89 -16.18 -20.28
CA ASP A 81 21.93 -17.19 -20.13
C ASP A 81 21.83 -18.30 -21.20
N VAL A 82 20.62 -18.62 -21.65
CA VAL A 82 20.36 -19.59 -22.72
C VAL A 82 20.49 -18.95 -24.08
N GLY A 83 19.92 -17.74 -24.25
CA GLY A 83 19.94 -16.99 -25.50
C GLY A 83 21.36 -16.61 -25.96
N LEU A 84 22.15 -16.03 -25.06
CA LEU A 84 23.53 -15.58 -25.34
C LEU A 84 24.49 -16.76 -25.54
N ALA A 85 24.27 -17.87 -24.84
CA ALA A 85 25.06 -19.09 -25.03
C ALA A 85 24.75 -19.80 -26.37
N GLY A 86 23.70 -19.38 -27.08
CA GLY A 86 23.28 -19.99 -28.35
C GLY A 86 22.84 -21.45 -28.22
N ILE A 87 22.45 -21.86 -27.01
CA ILE A 87 21.94 -23.21 -26.71
C ILE A 87 20.51 -23.31 -27.27
N ASN A 88 20.12 -24.48 -27.79
CA ASN A 88 18.75 -24.69 -28.22
C ASN A 88 17.78 -24.54 -27.01
N PRO A 89 16.82 -23.58 -27.04
CA PRO A 89 15.96 -23.30 -25.89
C PRO A 89 15.12 -24.50 -25.43
N TRP A 90 14.62 -25.31 -26.37
CA TRP A 90 13.82 -26.49 -26.05
C TRP A 90 14.65 -27.57 -25.38
N PHE A 91 15.86 -27.79 -25.87
CA PHE A 91 16.82 -28.70 -25.25
C PHE A 91 17.14 -28.26 -23.82
N HIS A 92 17.45 -26.98 -23.64
CA HIS A 92 17.76 -26.42 -22.33
C HIS A 92 16.59 -26.64 -21.36
N PHE A 93 15.37 -26.29 -21.77
CA PHE A 93 14.18 -26.44 -20.95
C PHE A 93 13.97 -27.89 -20.50
N LYS A 94 14.04 -28.86 -21.43
CA LYS A 94 13.86 -30.28 -21.10
C LYS A 94 14.97 -30.84 -20.20
N LYS A 95 16.20 -30.36 -20.33
CA LYS A 95 17.34 -30.90 -19.59
C LYS A 95 17.52 -30.26 -18.21
N TYR A 96 17.29 -28.95 -18.12
CA TYR A 96 17.59 -28.15 -16.93
C TYR A 96 16.40 -27.25 -16.54
N GLY A 97 15.86 -26.48 -17.48
CA GLY A 97 14.91 -25.41 -17.19
C GLY A 97 13.67 -25.85 -16.41
N GLU A 98 13.10 -27.01 -16.74
CA GLU A 98 11.93 -27.55 -16.03
C GLU A 98 12.22 -27.89 -14.55
N LYS A 99 13.45 -28.31 -14.23
CA LYS A 99 13.86 -28.56 -12.84
C LYS A 99 14.23 -27.29 -12.08
N GLU A 100 14.61 -26.25 -12.81
CA GLU A 100 14.95 -24.92 -12.29
C GLU A 100 13.72 -24.02 -12.14
N GLY A 101 12.50 -24.54 -12.34
CA GLY A 101 11.27 -23.74 -12.27
C GLY A 101 11.07 -22.78 -13.44
N ARG A 102 11.88 -22.87 -14.51
CA ARG A 102 11.75 -21.98 -15.67
C ARG A 102 10.44 -22.25 -16.40
N ASN A 103 9.89 -21.21 -17.01
CA ASN A 103 8.59 -21.18 -17.66
C ASN A 103 8.74 -21.43 -19.16
N PRO A 104 7.81 -22.14 -19.82
CA PRO A 104 7.89 -22.44 -21.25
C PRO A 104 7.27 -21.36 -22.15
N ASN A 105 6.44 -20.47 -21.59
CA ASN A 105 5.87 -19.30 -22.24
C ASN A 105 5.35 -18.29 -21.18
N VAL A 106 4.85 -17.14 -21.63
CA VAL A 106 4.39 -16.04 -20.78
C VAL A 106 3.19 -16.36 -19.86
N LEU A 107 2.36 -17.35 -20.21
CA LEU A 107 1.15 -17.72 -19.48
C LEU A 107 1.19 -19.19 -19.04
N PHE A 108 2.38 -19.70 -18.74
CA PHE A 108 2.59 -20.99 -18.11
C PHE A 108 3.67 -20.86 -17.04
N SER A 109 3.31 -21.08 -15.79
CA SER A 109 4.25 -21.05 -14.66
C SER A 109 4.50 -22.47 -14.15
N THR A 110 5.75 -22.93 -14.26
CA THR A 110 6.15 -24.28 -13.84
C THR A 110 5.98 -24.46 -12.33
N ASP A 111 6.39 -23.46 -11.55
CA ASP A 111 6.29 -23.49 -10.09
C ASP A 111 4.84 -23.43 -9.62
N PHE A 112 4.05 -22.49 -10.16
CA PHE A 112 2.62 -22.39 -9.86
C PHE A 112 1.89 -23.70 -10.16
N TYR A 113 2.17 -24.32 -11.30
CA TYR A 113 1.51 -25.56 -11.68
C TYR A 113 1.82 -26.71 -10.71
N LEU A 114 3.05 -26.80 -10.21
CA LEU A 114 3.45 -27.82 -9.25
C LEU A 114 2.89 -27.56 -7.84
N GLU A 115 2.73 -26.29 -7.47
CA GLU A 115 2.13 -25.87 -6.20
C GLU A 115 0.61 -26.09 -6.20
N ALA A 116 -0.07 -25.65 -7.26
CA ALA A 116 -1.51 -25.80 -7.43
C ALA A 116 -1.94 -27.27 -7.60
N TYR A 117 -1.05 -28.13 -8.12
CA TYR A 117 -1.34 -29.53 -8.42
C TYR A 117 -0.34 -30.50 -7.78
N PRO A 118 -0.45 -30.76 -6.45
CA PRO A 118 0.47 -31.63 -5.72
C PRO A 118 0.55 -33.06 -6.28
N ASP A 119 -0.50 -33.57 -6.92
CA ASP A 119 -0.53 -34.89 -7.54
C ASP A 119 0.41 -35.00 -8.74
N VAL A 120 0.63 -33.91 -9.47
CA VAL A 120 1.63 -33.82 -10.56
C VAL A 120 3.04 -33.80 -9.98
N LYS A 121 3.24 -33.01 -8.92
CA LYS A 121 4.52 -32.88 -8.20
C LYS A 121 4.97 -34.22 -7.61
N GLN A 122 4.08 -34.93 -6.90
CA GLN A 122 4.38 -36.21 -6.27
C GLN A 122 4.74 -37.31 -7.28
N LYS A 123 4.12 -37.29 -8.46
CA LYS A 123 4.41 -38.26 -9.53
C LYS A 123 5.67 -37.91 -10.34
N GLY A 124 6.30 -36.76 -10.09
CA GLY A 124 7.47 -36.29 -10.83
C GLY A 124 7.21 -36.10 -12.34
N ILE A 125 5.96 -35.82 -12.71
CA ILE A 125 5.59 -35.61 -14.12
C ILE A 125 5.93 -34.17 -14.50
N SER A 126 6.58 -34.00 -15.65
CA SER A 126 6.82 -32.69 -16.28
C SER A 126 5.52 -31.85 -16.33
N PRO A 127 5.46 -30.67 -15.70
CA PRO A 127 4.26 -29.81 -15.68
C PRO A 127 3.72 -29.50 -17.07
N LEU A 128 4.59 -29.07 -17.99
CA LEU A 128 4.21 -28.77 -19.37
C LEU A 128 3.67 -30.02 -20.08
N THR A 129 4.30 -31.18 -19.87
CA THR A 129 3.83 -32.45 -20.46
C THR A 129 2.48 -32.88 -19.88
N HIS A 130 2.29 -32.70 -18.58
CA HIS A 130 1.03 -32.99 -17.91
C HIS A 130 -0.10 -32.12 -18.47
N TYR A 131 0.13 -30.81 -18.55
CA TYR A 131 -0.87 -29.88 -19.07
C TYR A 131 -1.30 -30.21 -20.49
N ILE A 132 -0.33 -30.44 -21.39
CA ILE A 132 -0.59 -30.78 -22.81
C ILE A 132 -1.38 -32.08 -22.96
N LYS A 133 -1.13 -33.09 -22.11
CA LYS A 133 -1.78 -34.40 -22.25
C LYS A 133 -3.15 -34.46 -21.56
N ASN A 134 -3.23 -33.88 -20.36
CA ASN A 134 -4.33 -34.08 -19.43
C ASN A 134 -4.84 -32.75 -18.84
N GLY A 135 -3.95 -31.89 -18.36
CA GLY A 135 -4.33 -30.71 -17.57
C GLY A 135 -5.31 -29.78 -18.27
N HIS A 136 -5.15 -29.55 -19.57
CA HIS A 136 -6.07 -28.70 -20.32
C HIS A 136 -7.50 -29.28 -20.42
N ARG A 137 -7.65 -30.62 -20.37
CA ARG A 137 -8.94 -31.33 -20.36
C ARG A 137 -9.55 -31.36 -18.96
N GLU A 138 -8.70 -31.49 -17.96
CA GLU A 138 -9.05 -31.44 -16.54
C GLU A 138 -9.34 -30.01 -16.03
N ALA A 139 -9.30 -29.00 -16.91
CA ALA A 139 -9.49 -27.58 -16.55
C ALA A 139 -8.47 -27.05 -15.52
N ARG A 140 -7.26 -27.60 -15.50
CA ARG A 140 -6.17 -27.14 -14.64
C ARG A 140 -5.50 -25.92 -15.22
N SER A 141 -5.54 -24.79 -14.54
CA SER A 141 -4.92 -23.53 -14.96
C SER A 141 -3.37 -23.62 -14.96
N PRO A 142 -2.69 -23.23 -16.05
CA PRO A 142 -1.24 -23.28 -16.18
C PRO A 142 -0.52 -22.10 -15.52
N HIS A 143 -1.25 -21.05 -15.18
CA HIS A 143 -0.74 -19.78 -14.67
C HIS A 143 -1.89 -19.07 -13.95
N PRO A 144 -1.65 -18.20 -12.95
CA PRO A 144 -2.70 -17.33 -12.40
C PRO A 144 -3.46 -16.63 -13.53
N PHE A 145 -2.81 -15.77 -14.32
CA PHE A 145 -3.47 -15.03 -15.40
C PHE A 145 -4.07 -15.82 -16.58
N PHE A 146 -4.11 -17.15 -16.54
CA PHE A 146 -4.82 -17.94 -17.54
C PHE A 146 -5.71 -19.01 -16.89
N ASP A 147 -7.02 -18.79 -16.88
CA ASP A 147 -7.99 -19.73 -16.34
C ASP A 147 -8.48 -20.67 -17.45
N THR A 148 -7.96 -21.90 -17.46
CA THR A 148 -8.29 -22.91 -18.46
C THR A 148 -9.76 -23.30 -18.44
N GLY A 149 -10.37 -23.39 -17.24
CA GLY A 149 -11.76 -23.78 -17.08
C GLY A 149 -12.70 -22.70 -17.62
N TRP A 150 -12.50 -21.47 -17.14
CA TRP A 150 -13.26 -20.31 -17.55
C TRP A 150 -13.11 -20.02 -19.05
N TYR A 151 -11.88 -20.05 -19.57
CA TYR A 151 -11.64 -19.81 -21.00
C TYR A 151 -12.41 -20.81 -21.86
N ARG A 152 -12.44 -22.08 -21.48
CA ARG A 152 -13.17 -23.11 -22.22
C ARG A 152 -14.69 -22.93 -22.13
N GLU A 153 -15.21 -22.46 -21.00
CA GLU A 153 -16.64 -22.20 -20.82
C GLU A 153 -17.12 -21.00 -21.64
N ASN A 154 -16.33 -19.93 -21.65
CA ASN A 154 -16.63 -18.69 -22.36
C ASN A 154 -16.29 -18.74 -23.86
N ASN A 155 -15.62 -19.78 -24.33
CA ASN A 155 -15.28 -19.98 -25.74
C ASN A 155 -15.82 -21.33 -26.25
N PRO A 156 -17.14 -21.41 -26.56
CA PRO A 156 -17.79 -22.67 -26.94
C PRO A 156 -17.22 -23.34 -28.19
N ASP A 157 -16.65 -22.55 -29.10
CA ASP A 157 -15.96 -23.01 -30.31
C ASP A 157 -14.67 -23.78 -29.98
N VAL A 158 -13.85 -23.26 -29.06
CA VAL A 158 -12.64 -23.91 -28.54
C VAL A 158 -13.01 -25.21 -27.82
N ARG A 159 -14.07 -25.16 -26.99
CA ARG A 159 -14.59 -26.34 -26.26
C ARG A 159 -15.10 -27.43 -27.21
N ARG A 160 -15.95 -27.06 -28.18
CA ARG A 160 -16.57 -28.00 -29.12
C ARG A 160 -15.54 -28.72 -29.98
N LEU A 161 -14.47 -28.02 -30.37
CA LEU A 161 -13.39 -28.58 -31.19
C LEU A 161 -12.30 -29.28 -30.36
N GLY A 162 -12.40 -29.25 -29.03
CA GLY A 162 -11.43 -29.88 -28.13
C GLY A 162 -10.03 -29.29 -28.23
N ILE A 163 -9.92 -28.02 -28.66
CA ILE A 163 -8.64 -27.32 -28.82
C ILE A 163 -8.09 -26.99 -27.42
N ASP A 164 -6.77 -27.07 -27.24
CA ASP A 164 -6.11 -26.63 -26.01
C ASP A 164 -6.36 -25.12 -25.78
N PRO A 165 -6.99 -24.74 -24.65
CA PRO A 165 -7.36 -23.35 -24.36
C PRO A 165 -6.19 -22.36 -24.36
N LEU A 166 -5.07 -22.74 -23.73
CA LEU A 166 -3.89 -21.88 -23.65
C LEU A 166 -3.26 -21.73 -25.03
N LEU A 167 -3.18 -22.82 -25.79
CA LEU A 167 -2.63 -22.79 -27.14
C LEU A 167 -3.49 -21.94 -28.08
N HIS A 168 -4.81 -22.05 -27.97
CA HIS A 168 -5.73 -21.22 -28.73
C HIS A 168 -5.53 -19.74 -28.40
N PHE A 169 -5.49 -19.42 -27.10
CA PHE A 169 -5.33 -18.04 -26.66
C PHE A 169 -4.03 -17.41 -27.17
N LEU A 170 -2.90 -18.10 -26.99
CA LEU A 170 -1.58 -17.61 -27.42
C LEU A 170 -1.45 -17.45 -28.94
N ARG A 171 -2.25 -18.16 -29.75
CA ARG A 171 -2.17 -18.11 -31.22
C ARG A 171 -3.22 -17.23 -31.89
N HIS A 172 -4.39 -17.12 -31.27
CA HIS A 172 -5.57 -16.51 -31.89
C HIS A 172 -6.31 -15.63 -30.89
N GLY A 173 -6.45 -16.08 -29.63
CA GLY A 173 -7.28 -15.38 -28.65
C GLY A 173 -6.84 -13.96 -28.34
N VAL A 174 -5.53 -13.66 -28.38
CA VAL A 174 -5.05 -12.29 -28.21
C VAL A 174 -5.53 -11.36 -29.34
N ASP A 175 -5.35 -11.78 -30.60
CA ASP A 175 -5.73 -10.99 -31.77
C ASP A 175 -7.25 -10.89 -31.94
N GLU A 176 -7.98 -11.91 -31.49
CA GLU A 176 -9.44 -11.94 -31.46
C GLU A 176 -10.04 -11.15 -30.28
N GLY A 177 -9.21 -10.53 -29.43
CA GLY A 177 -9.67 -9.77 -28.26
C GLY A 177 -10.33 -10.62 -27.18
N ARG A 178 -10.09 -11.94 -27.18
CA ARG A 178 -10.59 -12.83 -26.13
C ARG A 178 -9.87 -12.52 -24.83
N MET A 179 -10.53 -12.75 -23.70
CA MET A 179 -9.90 -12.59 -22.40
C MET A 179 -9.27 -13.93 -21.97
N PRO A 180 -8.09 -13.96 -21.34
CA PRO A 180 -7.44 -15.18 -20.85
C PRO A 180 -8.04 -15.71 -19.54
N ASN A 181 -8.75 -14.84 -18.82
CA ASN A 181 -9.44 -15.09 -17.57
C ASN A 181 -10.59 -14.07 -17.47
N ARG A 182 -11.40 -14.12 -16.40
CA ARG A 182 -12.58 -13.25 -16.28
C ARG A 182 -12.29 -11.78 -15.91
N PHE A 183 -11.03 -11.37 -15.76
CA PHE A 183 -10.65 -10.01 -15.32
C PHE A 183 -9.81 -9.23 -16.30
N PHE A 184 -8.94 -9.90 -17.05
CA PHE A 184 -7.96 -9.21 -17.86
C PHE A 184 -8.63 -8.61 -19.10
N ASN A 185 -8.83 -7.28 -19.09
CA ASN A 185 -9.37 -6.54 -20.22
C ASN A 185 -8.23 -5.90 -21.03
N ALA A 186 -7.92 -6.52 -22.18
CA ALA A 186 -6.81 -6.11 -23.04
C ALA A 186 -7.00 -4.70 -23.63
N GLU A 187 -8.21 -4.37 -24.08
CA GLU A 187 -8.51 -3.07 -24.69
C GLU A 187 -8.38 -1.93 -23.66
N TRP A 188 -8.88 -2.14 -22.45
CA TRP A 188 -8.73 -1.17 -21.37
C TRP A 188 -7.28 -1.04 -20.94
N TYR A 189 -6.55 -2.15 -20.79
CA TYR A 189 -5.14 -2.10 -20.41
C TYR A 189 -4.29 -1.40 -21.49
N GLN A 190 -4.63 -1.56 -22.78
CA GLN A 190 -4.02 -0.82 -23.89
C GLN A 190 -4.30 0.69 -23.81
N LYS A 191 -5.49 1.10 -23.38
CA LYS A 191 -5.81 2.52 -23.14
C LYS A 191 -5.05 3.09 -21.93
N LEU A 192 -4.84 2.28 -20.89
CA LEU A 192 -4.05 2.66 -19.71
C LEU A 192 -2.55 2.81 -20.04
N ARG A 193 -2.05 1.99 -20.98
CA ARG A 193 -0.62 1.85 -21.28
C ARG A 193 -0.35 2.07 -22.77
N PRO A 194 -0.30 3.34 -23.23
CA PRO A 194 0.03 3.65 -24.62
C PRO A 194 1.45 3.19 -25.02
N ASP A 195 2.34 2.97 -24.04
CA ASP A 195 3.69 2.43 -24.21
C ASP A 195 3.73 0.94 -24.61
N ILE A 196 2.61 0.21 -24.52
CA ILE A 196 2.49 -1.16 -25.07
C ILE A 196 2.91 -1.20 -26.54
N ALA A 197 2.50 -0.19 -27.32
CA ALA A 197 2.83 -0.10 -28.74
C ALA A 197 4.34 0.09 -28.97
N ALA A 198 5.00 0.85 -28.10
CA ALA A 198 6.45 1.06 -28.16
C ALA A 198 7.24 -0.20 -27.76
N ALA A 199 6.71 -1.00 -26.82
CA ALA A 199 7.33 -2.24 -26.36
C ALA A 199 7.20 -3.42 -27.35
N ASN A 200 6.38 -3.28 -28.41
CA ASN A 200 6.04 -4.36 -29.35
C ASN A 200 5.57 -5.65 -28.64
N LEU A 201 4.78 -5.48 -27.57
CA LEU A 201 4.19 -6.58 -26.80
C LEU A 201 2.67 -6.54 -26.89
N THR A 202 2.04 -7.67 -26.65
CA THR A 202 0.59 -7.72 -26.43
C THR A 202 0.24 -7.22 -25.03
N ALA A 203 -1.00 -6.77 -24.81
CA ALA A 203 -1.48 -6.24 -23.53
C ALA A 203 -1.17 -7.19 -22.35
N ILE A 204 -1.47 -8.48 -22.53
CA ILE A 204 -1.26 -9.50 -21.50
C ILE A 204 0.23 -9.80 -21.27
N GLN A 205 1.05 -9.79 -22.33
CA GLN A 205 2.50 -9.97 -22.20
C GLN A 205 3.13 -8.80 -21.45
N HIS A 206 2.70 -7.58 -21.77
CA HIS A 206 3.15 -6.36 -21.11
C HIS A 206 2.72 -6.35 -19.63
N TYR A 207 1.48 -6.76 -19.34
CA TYR A 207 1.00 -6.86 -17.96
C TYR A 207 1.78 -7.88 -17.13
N VAL A 208 1.92 -9.11 -17.64
CA VAL A 208 2.63 -10.19 -16.92
C VAL A 208 4.11 -9.86 -16.73
N ARG A 209 4.73 -9.16 -17.69
CA ARG A 209 6.15 -8.78 -17.60
C ARG A 209 6.39 -7.55 -16.71
N TYR A 210 5.49 -6.57 -16.71
CA TYR A 210 5.74 -5.27 -16.08
C TYR A 210 4.62 -4.85 -15.12
N GLY A 211 3.36 -4.92 -15.56
CA GLY A 211 2.20 -4.47 -14.79
C GLY A 211 2.08 -5.10 -13.39
N ILE A 212 2.47 -6.37 -13.22
CA ILE A 212 2.49 -7.03 -11.90
C ILE A 212 3.48 -6.36 -10.94
N ALA A 213 4.70 -6.07 -11.41
CA ALA A 213 5.76 -5.51 -10.58
C ALA A 213 5.48 -4.04 -10.18
N GLU A 214 4.77 -3.33 -11.05
CA GLU A 214 4.37 -1.94 -10.86
C GLU A 214 3.09 -1.77 -10.01
N GLY A 215 2.46 -2.87 -9.57
CA GLY A 215 1.19 -2.82 -8.84
C GLY A 215 0.01 -2.29 -9.69
N GLN A 216 0.09 -2.42 -11.01
CA GLN A 216 -0.93 -1.90 -11.93
C GLN A 216 -2.20 -2.74 -11.85
N SER A 217 -3.35 -2.06 -11.89
CA SER A 217 -4.63 -2.74 -12.06
C SER A 217 -4.69 -3.37 -13.45
N TRP A 218 -5.12 -4.63 -13.54
CA TRP A 218 -5.36 -5.34 -14.81
C TRP A 218 -6.81 -5.19 -15.33
N ARG A 219 -7.62 -4.35 -14.67
CA ARG A 219 -9.01 -4.07 -15.05
C ARG A 219 -9.37 -2.60 -14.84
N PRO A 220 -10.32 -2.03 -15.60
CA PRO A 220 -10.92 -0.75 -15.28
C PRO A 220 -11.44 -0.72 -13.84
N PRO A 221 -11.44 0.45 -13.16
CA PRO A 221 -12.22 0.61 -11.96
C PRO A 221 -13.66 0.21 -12.30
N VAL A 222 -14.10 -0.92 -11.75
CA VAL A 222 -15.45 -1.40 -11.98
C VAL A 222 -16.33 -0.57 -11.06
N ASN A 223 -16.85 0.54 -11.56
CA ASN A 223 -17.92 1.30 -10.91
C ASN A 223 -19.28 0.58 -10.96
N GLU A 224 -19.28 -0.71 -11.34
CA GLU A 224 -20.47 -1.54 -11.39
C GLU A 224 -20.49 -2.61 -10.29
N ARG A 225 -21.59 -2.59 -9.56
CA ARG A 225 -21.94 -3.55 -8.52
C ARG A 225 -22.01 -4.95 -9.13
N PRO A 226 -21.59 -6.02 -8.42
CA PRO A 226 -21.83 -7.37 -8.92
C PRO A 226 -23.34 -7.58 -9.09
N GLY A 227 -23.73 -8.15 -10.22
CA GLY A 227 -25.14 -8.46 -10.52
C GLY A 227 -25.68 -9.67 -9.76
N THR A 228 -24.87 -10.31 -8.90
CA THR A 228 -25.23 -11.48 -8.08
C THR A 228 -24.50 -11.51 -6.73
N TYR A 229 -25.18 -11.99 -5.69
CA TYR A 229 -24.79 -12.08 -4.28
C TYR A 229 -25.13 -13.47 -3.74
N ILE A 230 -24.44 -13.93 -2.68
CA ILE A 230 -24.81 -15.15 -1.97
C ILE A 230 -25.77 -14.78 -0.83
N GLY A 231 -27.00 -15.27 -0.89
CA GLY A 231 -27.98 -15.15 0.19
C GLY A 231 -28.05 -16.44 1.01
N PHE A 232 -28.22 -16.34 2.32
CA PHE A 232 -28.56 -17.47 3.19
C PHE A 232 -30.07 -17.46 3.47
N SER A 233 -30.72 -18.61 3.31
CA SER A 233 -32.14 -18.84 3.59
C SER A 233 -32.25 -19.58 4.92
N PRO A 234 -32.56 -18.91 6.05
CA PRO A 234 -32.54 -19.53 7.38
C PRO A 234 -33.58 -20.65 7.54
N ASP A 235 -34.73 -20.47 6.90
CA ASP A 235 -35.84 -21.44 6.82
C ASP A 235 -35.46 -22.73 6.08
N LYS A 236 -34.55 -22.63 5.10
CA LYS A 236 -34.10 -23.76 4.28
C LYS A 236 -32.70 -24.24 4.64
N ASN A 237 -32.03 -23.57 5.58
CA ASN A 237 -30.63 -23.76 5.93
C ASN A 237 -29.73 -23.94 4.69
N SER A 238 -29.94 -23.13 3.65
CA SER A 238 -29.24 -23.27 2.37
C SER A 238 -28.83 -21.91 1.80
N TYR A 239 -27.77 -21.92 0.99
CA TYR A 239 -27.27 -20.73 0.30
C TYR A 239 -27.80 -20.68 -1.13
N SER A 240 -28.15 -19.50 -1.61
CA SER A 240 -28.60 -19.25 -2.98
C SER A 240 -27.85 -18.07 -3.61
N ILE A 241 -27.77 -18.05 -4.94
CA ILE A 241 -27.25 -16.91 -5.68
C ILE A 241 -28.43 -16.01 -6.03
N SER A 242 -28.40 -14.75 -5.57
CA SER A 242 -29.44 -13.75 -5.72
C SER A 242 -28.92 -12.54 -6.50
N THR A 243 -29.73 -11.95 -7.37
CA THR A 243 -29.39 -10.68 -8.03
C THR A 243 -29.62 -9.46 -7.13
N GLU A 244 -30.30 -9.66 -6.01
CA GLU A 244 -30.58 -8.66 -4.98
C GLU A 244 -29.58 -8.81 -3.83
N ARG A 245 -29.03 -7.70 -3.32
CA ARG A 245 -28.14 -7.71 -2.15
C ARG A 245 -28.95 -8.16 -0.95
N THR A 246 -28.87 -9.44 -0.61
CA THR A 246 -29.27 -9.90 0.70
C THR A 246 -28.28 -9.28 1.70
N PRO A 247 -28.76 -8.71 2.82
CA PRO A 247 -27.94 -8.58 4.02
C PRO A 247 -27.01 -9.76 4.20
N TYR A 248 -25.74 -9.51 4.54
CA TYR A 248 -24.89 -10.63 4.90
C TYR A 248 -25.24 -11.08 6.32
N THR A 249 -25.13 -12.37 6.56
CA THR A 249 -25.37 -12.96 7.88
C THR A 249 -24.07 -12.91 8.66
N TYR A 250 -24.03 -12.15 9.76
CA TYR A 250 -22.99 -12.34 10.78
C TYR A 250 -23.18 -13.73 11.38
N ILE A 251 -22.16 -14.57 11.27
CA ILE A 251 -22.17 -15.91 11.88
C ILE A 251 -21.46 -15.78 13.23
N PRO A 252 -22.18 -15.82 14.36
CA PRO A 252 -21.54 -15.74 15.66
C PRO A 252 -20.57 -16.90 15.79
N LEU A 253 -19.33 -16.58 16.16
CA LEU A 253 -18.32 -17.58 16.40
C LEU A 253 -18.75 -18.46 17.58
N ARG A 254 -18.23 -19.69 17.64
CA ARG A 254 -18.30 -20.51 18.84
C ARG A 254 -16.96 -20.43 19.55
N PRO A 255 -16.92 -20.45 20.91
CA PRO A 255 -15.65 -20.45 21.63
C PRO A 255 -14.82 -21.66 21.18
N LEU A 256 -13.64 -21.39 20.63
CA LEU A 256 -12.64 -22.43 20.37
C LEU A 256 -12.10 -22.98 21.68
N GLN A 257 -11.54 -24.19 21.67
CA GLN A 257 -10.94 -24.80 22.87
C GLN A 257 -9.90 -23.88 23.51
N SER A 258 -9.05 -23.22 22.71
CA SER A 258 -8.05 -22.27 23.20
C SER A 258 -8.65 -21.04 23.89
N ALA A 259 -9.82 -20.57 23.42
CA ALA A 259 -10.54 -19.48 24.08
C ALA A 259 -11.07 -19.92 25.44
N GLN A 260 -11.62 -21.14 25.54
CA GLN A 260 -12.09 -21.71 26.80
C GLN A 260 -10.96 -21.92 27.80
N GLU A 261 -9.79 -22.37 27.35
CA GLU A 261 -8.58 -22.50 28.16
C GLU A 261 -8.13 -21.14 28.70
N PHE A 262 -8.00 -20.14 27.82
CA PHE A 262 -7.66 -18.77 28.23
C PHE A 262 -8.64 -18.23 29.27
N ILE A 263 -9.95 -18.39 29.05
CA ILE A 263 -10.97 -17.91 29.99
C ILE A 263 -10.84 -18.62 31.33
N ARG A 264 -10.66 -19.95 31.37
CA ARG A 264 -10.47 -20.68 32.64
C ARG A 264 -9.24 -20.20 33.42
N GLU A 265 -8.16 -19.91 32.72
CA GLU A 265 -6.91 -19.46 33.34
C GLU A 265 -6.95 -17.98 33.76
N HIS A 266 -7.71 -17.15 33.05
CA HIS A 266 -7.66 -15.69 33.20
C HIS A 266 -8.99 -15.03 33.60
N ALA A 267 -10.02 -15.80 33.94
CA ALA A 267 -11.36 -15.29 34.26
C ALA A 267 -11.37 -14.26 35.41
N ALA A 268 -10.45 -14.37 36.36
CA ALA A 268 -10.39 -13.45 37.51
C ALA A 268 -9.55 -12.18 37.27
N HIS A 269 -8.83 -12.07 36.15
CA HIS A 269 -7.79 -11.04 36.00
C HIS A 269 -8.32 -9.67 35.61
N VAL A 270 -9.35 -9.59 34.77
CA VAL A 270 -9.89 -8.32 34.29
C VAL A 270 -11.38 -8.31 34.59
N LYS A 271 -11.86 -7.29 35.30
CA LYS A 271 -13.29 -7.04 35.45
C LYS A 271 -13.69 -5.87 34.57
N PHE A 272 -14.72 -6.06 33.73
CA PHE A 272 -15.28 -4.99 32.91
C PHE A 272 -16.51 -4.35 33.58
N SER A 273 -16.63 -3.03 33.50
CA SER A 273 -17.88 -2.30 33.74
C SER A 273 -18.41 -1.81 32.40
N VAL A 274 -19.50 -2.40 31.93
CA VAL A 274 -20.22 -1.95 30.73
C VAL A 274 -21.15 -0.81 31.13
N ILE A 275 -20.96 0.38 30.58
CA ILE A 275 -21.75 1.57 30.88
C ILE A 275 -22.77 1.80 29.77
N VAL A 276 -24.04 1.89 30.15
CA VAL A 276 -25.16 2.09 29.23
C VAL A 276 -26.00 3.30 29.66
N PRO A 277 -25.79 4.48 29.07
CA PRO A 277 -26.69 5.62 29.22
C PRO A 277 -28.05 5.29 28.56
N VAL A 278 -29.17 5.54 29.24
CA VAL A 278 -30.51 5.16 28.77
C VAL A 278 -31.44 6.37 28.79
N TYR A 279 -32.05 6.70 27.64
CA TYR A 279 -33.12 7.68 27.57
C TYR A 279 -34.16 7.29 26.49
N ASN A 280 -35.38 6.96 26.91
CA ASN A 280 -36.51 6.66 26.01
C ASN A 280 -36.17 5.61 24.91
N THR A 281 -35.39 4.59 25.26
CA THR A 281 -34.97 3.52 24.34
C THR A 281 -36.17 2.84 23.69
N PRO A 282 -36.22 2.65 22.35
CA PRO A 282 -37.34 1.99 21.69
C PRO A 282 -37.66 0.58 22.22
N PRO A 283 -38.92 0.11 22.11
CA PRO A 283 -39.32 -1.20 22.61
C PRO A 283 -38.44 -2.35 22.11
N GLY A 284 -38.04 -3.23 23.03
CA GLY A 284 -37.24 -4.43 22.74
C GLY A 284 -35.74 -4.20 22.50
N LEU A 285 -35.29 -2.98 22.22
CA LEU A 285 -33.87 -2.71 21.97
C LEU A 285 -33.02 -2.78 23.25
N LEU A 286 -33.58 -2.34 24.38
CA LEU A 286 -32.90 -2.45 25.67
C LEU A 286 -32.67 -3.92 26.07
N ASP A 287 -33.60 -4.82 25.71
CA ASP A 287 -33.43 -6.27 25.92
C ASP A 287 -32.32 -6.83 25.02
N LYS A 288 -32.20 -6.38 23.76
CA LYS A 288 -31.11 -6.79 22.86
C LYS A 288 -29.74 -6.33 23.38
N ALA A 289 -29.64 -5.07 23.82
CA ALA A 289 -28.41 -4.55 24.42
C ALA A 289 -28.01 -5.38 25.65
N TYR A 290 -28.95 -5.65 26.55
CA TYR A 290 -28.71 -6.51 27.72
C TYR A 290 -28.32 -7.95 27.36
N GLU A 291 -29.06 -8.62 26.47
CA GLU A 291 -28.75 -10.00 26.06
C GLU A 291 -27.37 -10.08 25.39
N SER A 292 -26.94 -9.06 24.65
CA SER A 292 -25.60 -9.01 24.06
C SER A 292 -24.47 -9.02 25.10
N VAL A 293 -24.68 -8.40 26.28
CA VAL A 293 -23.75 -8.43 27.42
C VAL A 293 -23.85 -9.75 28.19
N LYS A 294 -25.06 -10.25 28.39
CA LYS A 294 -25.30 -11.51 29.11
C LYS A 294 -24.70 -12.72 28.40
N LEU A 295 -24.70 -12.73 27.06
CA LEU A 295 -24.19 -13.82 26.23
C LEU A 295 -22.67 -13.80 26.03
N GLN A 296 -21.94 -12.89 26.68
CA GLN A 296 -20.49 -12.81 26.56
C GLN A 296 -19.80 -14.10 27.00
N TRP A 297 -18.80 -14.54 26.24
CA TRP A 297 -17.99 -15.72 26.61
C TRP A 297 -17.17 -15.50 27.88
N TYR A 298 -16.78 -14.24 28.11
CA TYR A 298 -16.04 -13.83 29.29
C TYR A 298 -17.02 -13.32 30.35
N ASP A 299 -17.03 -13.95 31.53
CA ASP A 299 -18.13 -13.81 32.51
C ASP A 299 -17.85 -12.78 33.63
N ASN A 300 -16.63 -12.25 33.72
CA ASN A 300 -16.23 -11.29 34.76
C ASN A 300 -16.52 -9.84 34.36
N TRP A 301 -17.81 -9.49 34.41
CA TRP A 301 -18.31 -8.17 34.08
C TRP A 301 -19.40 -7.70 35.06
N GLU A 302 -19.69 -6.40 35.01
CA GLU A 302 -20.93 -5.81 35.49
C GLU A 302 -21.48 -4.89 34.41
N VAL A 303 -22.78 -4.63 34.42
CA VAL A 303 -23.43 -3.65 33.53
C VAL A 303 -24.15 -2.60 34.37
N ILE A 304 -23.94 -1.34 34.01
CA ILE A 304 -24.50 -0.18 34.71
C ILE A 304 -25.38 0.58 33.74
N PHE A 305 -26.69 0.39 33.89
CA PHE A 305 -27.68 1.20 33.20
C PHE A 305 -27.92 2.49 33.96
N VAL A 306 -27.71 3.62 33.31
CA VAL A 306 -28.02 4.94 33.85
C VAL A 306 -29.25 5.47 33.13
N ASN A 307 -30.42 5.29 33.76
CA ASN A 307 -31.68 5.84 33.28
C ASN A 307 -31.70 7.35 33.49
N ASP A 308 -31.46 8.09 32.42
CA ASP A 308 -31.31 9.54 32.42
C ASP A 308 -32.67 10.25 32.36
N CYS A 309 -33.52 9.95 33.34
CA CYS A 309 -34.87 10.51 33.46
C CYS A 309 -35.76 10.20 32.23
N SER A 310 -35.78 8.94 31.77
CA SER A 310 -36.71 8.50 30.70
C SER A 310 -38.16 8.85 31.05
N THR A 311 -38.86 9.45 30.10
CA THR A 311 -40.26 9.86 30.25
C THR A 311 -41.23 8.69 30.03
N GLU A 312 -40.79 7.65 29.33
CA GLU A 312 -41.58 6.44 29.11
C GLU A 312 -41.55 5.52 30.34
N ALA A 313 -42.71 5.31 30.98
CA ALA A 313 -42.85 4.40 32.13
C ALA A 313 -42.41 2.95 31.82
N ARG A 314 -42.51 2.55 30.54
CA ARG A 314 -42.03 1.25 30.05
C ARG A 314 -40.53 1.08 30.27
N VAL A 315 -39.71 2.08 29.98
CA VAL A 315 -38.23 1.97 30.11
C VAL A 315 -37.83 1.69 31.56
N THR A 316 -38.44 2.39 32.51
CA THR A 316 -38.21 2.14 33.95
C THR A 316 -38.67 0.72 34.35
N SER A 317 -39.77 0.24 33.77
CA SER A 317 -40.29 -1.11 34.01
C SER A 317 -39.36 -2.19 33.43
N ASP A 318 -38.83 -1.96 32.22
CA ASP A 318 -37.86 -2.83 31.56
C ASP A 318 -36.56 -2.92 32.36
N LEU A 319 -36.01 -1.79 32.80
CA LEU A 319 -34.82 -1.77 33.65
C LEU A 319 -35.03 -2.47 34.99
N THR A 320 -36.20 -2.26 35.62
CA THR A 320 -36.55 -2.98 36.86
C THR A 320 -36.61 -4.48 36.63
N ARG A 321 -37.22 -4.92 35.52
CA ARG A 321 -37.27 -6.33 35.13
C ARG A 321 -35.87 -6.89 34.87
N ILE A 322 -35.04 -6.20 34.10
CA ILE A 322 -33.68 -6.60 33.74
C ILE A 322 -32.82 -6.71 35.01
N SER A 323 -32.85 -5.73 35.91
CA SER A 323 -32.05 -5.72 37.15
C SER A 323 -32.30 -6.91 38.10
N ARG A 324 -33.46 -7.57 37.98
CA ARG A 324 -33.80 -8.74 38.79
C ARG A 324 -33.29 -10.06 38.21
N GLN A 325 -32.83 -10.06 36.95
CA GLN A 325 -32.39 -11.28 36.27
C GLN A 325 -30.96 -11.69 36.61
N ASP A 326 -30.08 -10.73 36.89
CA ASP A 326 -28.66 -10.99 37.16
C ASP A 326 -28.11 -9.99 38.20
N PRO A 327 -27.44 -10.45 39.28
CA PRO A 327 -26.90 -9.58 40.32
C PRO A 327 -25.77 -8.66 39.84
N ARG A 328 -25.20 -8.89 38.65
CA ARG A 328 -24.17 -8.04 38.04
C ARG A 328 -24.74 -6.78 37.39
N ILE A 329 -26.07 -6.64 37.37
CA ILE A 329 -26.76 -5.49 36.78
C ILE A 329 -27.01 -4.42 37.85
N LYS A 330 -26.59 -3.20 37.55
CA LYS A 330 -26.90 -2.01 38.35
C LYS A 330 -27.75 -1.06 37.52
N VAL A 331 -28.79 -0.52 38.14
CA VAL A 331 -29.64 0.51 37.54
C VAL A 331 -29.56 1.75 38.42
N ILE A 332 -29.19 2.87 37.82
CA ILE A 332 -29.14 4.19 38.46
C ILE A 332 -30.17 5.06 37.76
N ASN A 333 -31.10 5.64 38.53
CA ASN A 333 -32.07 6.60 37.99
C ASN A 333 -31.63 8.02 38.35
N THR A 334 -31.56 8.91 37.37
CA THR A 334 -31.31 10.33 37.60
C THR A 334 -32.62 11.07 37.89
N ALA A 335 -32.56 12.13 38.71
CA ALA A 335 -33.72 12.94 39.05
C ALA A 335 -34.12 13.92 37.94
N THR A 336 -33.18 14.24 37.05
CA THR A 336 -33.33 15.16 35.92
C THR A 336 -32.55 14.59 34.74
N ASN A 337 -32.97 14.88 33.52
CA ASN A 337 -32.19 14.53 32.32
C ASN A 337 -30.87 15.34 32.33
N THR A 338 -29.75 14.63 32.34
CA THR A 338 -28.39 15.19 32.41
C THR A 338 -27.64 15.15 31.08
N GLY A 339 -28.27 14.63 30.03
CA GLY A 339 -27.64 14.42 28.74
C GLY A 339 -26.79 13.16 28.71
N ILE A 340 -26.38 12.75 27.50
CA ILE A 340 -25.63 11.48 27.32
C ILE A 340 -24.26 11.54 28.01
N ALA A 341 -23.57 12.68 27.98
CA ALA A 341 -22.32 12.85 28.72
C ALA A 341 -22.53 12.77 30.24
N GLY A 342 -23.58 13.42 30.77
CA GLY A 342 -23.91 13.42 32.20
C GLY A 342 -24.22 12.01 32.71
N ALA A 343 -25.08 11.30 32.00
CA ALA A 343 -25.42 9.91 32.31
C ALA A 343 -24.19 8.98 32.22
N THR A 344 -23.34 9.16 31.20
CA THR A 344 -22.09 8.40 31.07
C THR A 344 -21.15 8.65 32.25
N ASN A 345 -20.98 9.91 32.67
CA ASN A 345 -20.16 10.28 33.82
C ASN A 345 -20.63 9.62 35.12
N ILE A 346 -21.94 9.55 35.35
CA ILE A 346 -22.54 8.84 36.49
C ILE A 346 -22.20 7.35 36.43
N GLY A 347 -22.28 6.75 35.25
CA GLY A 347 -21.87 5.36 35.02
C GLY A 347 -20.39 5.12 35.34
N ILE A 348 -19.50 6.02 34.88
CA ILE A 348 -18.05 5.94 35.11
C ILE A 348 -17.76 6.00 36.62
N ALA A 349 -18.44 6.90 37.34
CA ALA A 349 -18.28 7.05 38.78
C ALA A 349 -18.73 5.79 39.55
N ALA A 350 -19.80 5.13 39.09
CA ALA A 350 -20.35 3.91 39.70
C ALA A 350 -19.61 2.61 39.31
N ALA A 351 -18.77 2.65 38.27
CA ALA A 351 -18.00 1.51 37.79
C ALA A 351 -17.03 0.97 38.85
N THR A 352 -16.98 -0.36 38.99
CA THR A 352 -16.08 -1.10 39.89
C THR A 352 -15.09 -2.00 39.14
N GLY A 353 -15.28 -2.19 37.83
CA GLY A 353 -14.35 -2.90 36.95
C GLY A 353 -13.04 -2.15 36.78
N GLU A 354 -11.97 -2.89 36.47
CA GLU A 354 -10.68 -2.29 36.14
C GLU A 354 -10.74 -1.57 34.78
N TYR A 355 -11.60 -2.04 33.88
CA TYR A 355 -11.82 -1.47 32.56
C TYR A 355 -13.29 -1.10 32.35
N ILE A 356 -13.50 0.01 31.66
CA ILE A 356 -14.81 0.54 31.27
C ILE A 356 -15.02 0.23 29.80
N VAL A 357 -16.20 -0.29 29.46
CA VAL A 357 -16.65 -0.50 28.07
C VAL A 357 -17.92 0.31 27.86
N PHE A 358 -17.96 1.10 26.79
CA PHE A 358 -19.16 1.88 26.45
C PHE A 358 -20.07 1.06 25.54
N LEU A 359 -21.38 1.18 25.76
CA LEU A 359 -22.42 0.55 24.94
C LEU A 359 -23.65 1.45 24.91
N ASP A 360 -24.12 1.78 23.72
CA ASP A 360 -25.37 2.52 23.57
C ASP A 360 -26.58 1.61 23.83
N HIS A 361 -27.65 2.18 24.37
CA HIS A 361 -28.81 1.43 24.88
C HIS A 361 -29.61 0.66 23.82
N ASP A 362 -29.33 0.91 22.54
CA ASP A 362 -29.98 0.31 21.37
C ASP A 362 -29.03 -0.52 20.50
N ASP A 363 -27.76 -0.62 20.88
CA ASP A 363 -26.73 -1.34 20.16
C ASP A 363 -26.42 -2.71 20.77
N GLU A 364 -25.58 -3.49 20.09
CA GLU A 364 -25.25 -4.86 20.50
C GLU A 364 -23.73 -5.10 20.45
N LEU A 365 -23.19 -5.76 21.47
CA LEU A 365 -21.84 -6.33 21.44
C LEU A 365 -21.85 -7.71 20.78
N THR A 366 -20.77 -8.08 20.09
CA THR A 366 -20.58 -9.49 19.71
C THR A 366 -20.33 -10.35 20.94
N VAL A 367 -20.78 -11.62 20.93
CA VAL A 367 -20.67 -12.54 22.08
C VAL A 367 -19.22 -12.82 22.53
N ASP A 368 -18.23 -12.53 21.70
CA ASP A 368 -16.80 -12.68 21.99
C ASP A 368 -16.08 -11.37 22.36
N CYS A 369 -16.78 -10.23 22.37
CA CYS A 369 -16.21 -8.91 22.59
C CYS A 369 -15.36 -8.80 23.86
N LEU A 370 -15.92 -9.13 25.03
CA LEU A 370 -15.19 -9.02 26.31
C LEU A 370 -14.02 -10.01 26.40
N TYR A 371 -14.12 -11.17 25.75
CA TYR A 371 -13.02 -12.13 25.67
C TYR A 371 -11.86 -11.58 24.82
N GLU A 372 -12.17 -11.02 23.65
CA GLU A 372 -11.16 -10.43 22.75
C GLU A 372 -10.46 -9.24 23.40
N LEU A 373 -11.22 -8.38 24.11
CA LEU A 373 -10.68 -7.31 24.94
C LEU A 373 -9.77 -7.83 26.04
N ALA A 374 -10.21 -8.82 26.83
CA ALA A 374 -9.41 -9.40 27.92
C ALA A 374 -8.12 -10.04 27.38
N ARG A 375 -8.19 -10.74 26.25
CA ARG A 375 -7.02 -11.36 25.61
C ARG A 375 -6.02 -10.30 25.16
N ARG A 376 -6.48 -9.22 24.53
CA ARG A 376 -5.62 -8.12 24.10
C ARG A 376 -4.98 -7.42 25.29
N ILE A 377 -5.77 -7.03 26.30
CA ILE A 377 -5.29 -6.41 27.54
C ILE A 377 -4.25 -7.30 28.24
N HIS A 378 -4.50 -8.61 28.32
CA HIS A 378 -3.56 -9.52 28.93
C HIS A 378 -2.22 -9.55 28.18
N ALA A 379 -2.27 -9.62 26.86
CA ALA A 379 -1.09 -9.72 25.99
C ALA A 379 -0.25 -8.43 25.96
N THR A 380 -0.89 -7.27 25.93
CA THR A 380 -0.19 -5.99 25.67
C THR A 380 -0.18 -5.04 26.86
N LYS A 381 -0.98 -5.31 27.90
CA LYS A 381 -1.22 -4.38 29.02
C LYS A 381 -1.77 -3.03 28.55
N ALA A 382 -2.64 -3.06 27.55
CA ALA A 382 -3.28 -1.87 26.97
C ALA A 382 -4.01 -1.03 28.03
N ASP A 383 -3.96 0.29 27.87
CA ASP A 383 -4.74 1.24 28.66
C ASP A 383 -6.01 1.66 27.94
N PHE A 384 -6.00 1.60 26.61
CA PHE A 384 -7.15 1.84 25.74
C PHE A 384 -7.16 0.80 24.61
N VAL A 385 -8.30 0.16 24.39
CA VAL A 385 -8.51 -0.81 23.31
C VAL A 385 -9.73 -0.40 22.51
N TYR A 386 -9.63 -0.42 21.19
CA TYR A 386 -10.77 -0.28 20.29
C TYR A 386 -10.83 -1.40 19.26
N SER A 387 -11.98 -1.58 18.62
CA SER A 387 -12.18 -2.61 17.60
C SER A 387 -12.87 -2.07 16.35
N ASP A 388 -12.86 -2.87 15.29
CA ASP A 388 -13.77 -2.68 14.16
C ASP A 388 -15.23 -2.79 14.61
N GLU A 389 -16.12 -2.25 13.78
CA GLU A 389 -17.56 -2.25 14.03
C GLU A 389 -18.34 -2.52 12.74
N ASP A 390 -19.63 -2.78 12.89
CA ASP A 390 -20.56 -2.94 11.78
C ASP A 390 -21.88 -2.24 12.12
N LYS A 391 -22.71 -1.99 11.13
CA LYS A 391 -24.02 -1.39 11.30
C LYS A 391 -25.15 -2.40 11.18
N LEU A 392 -26.13 -2.27 12.05
CA LEU A 392 -27.43 -2.95 12.00
C LEU A 392 -28.50 -2.01 11.45
N ASP A 393 -29.23 -2.42 10.42
CA ASP A 393 -30.41 -1.66 10.00
C ASP A 393 -31.60 -1.88 10.98
N GLU A 394 -32.72 -1.19 10.70
CA GLU A 394 -33.95 -1.26 11.48
C GLU A 394 -34.59 -2.67 11.52
N TYR A 395 -34.23 -3.54 10.58
CA TYR A 395 -34.70 -4.92 10.48
C TYR A 395 -33.76 -5.92 11.18
N GLY A 396 -32.63 -5.45 11.71
CA GLY A 396 -31.60 -6.28 12.35
C GLY A 396 -30.62 -6.93 11.38
N ASN A 397 -30.49 -6.39 10.17
CA ASN A 397 -29.55 -6.85 9.16
C ASN A 397 -28.20 -6.13 9.27
N PHE A 398 -27.11 -6.85 9.00
CA PHE A 398 -25.77 -6.26 8.89
C PHE A 398 -25.56 -5.64 7.51
N VAL A 399 -25.10 -4.38 7.46
CA VAL A 399 -25.14 -3.60 6.21
C VAL A 399 -23.85 -2.86 5.85
N GLN A 400 -23.00 -2.49 6.82
CA GLN A 400 -21.89 -1.57 6.58
C GLN A 400 -20.76 -1.77 7.62
N PRO A 401 -19.79 -2.68 7.36
CA PRO A 401 -18.67 -2.85 8.26
C PRO A 401 -17.70 -1.69 8.11
N PHE A 402 -17.14 -1.26 9.24
CA PHE A 402 -16.10 -0.25 9.32
C PHE A 402 -14.82 -0.87 9.87
N PHE A 403 -13.90 -1.13 8.95
CA PHE A 403 -12.57 -1.66 9.21
C PHE A 403 -11.57 -0.52 9.39
N LYS A 404 -11.10 -0.40 10.62
CA LYS A 404 -10.31 0.71 11.14
C LYS A 404 -8.82 0.42 10.98
N PRO A 405 -7.98 1.46 10.87
CA PRO A 405 -6.53 1.30 10.97
C PRO A 405 -6.13 1.04 12.43
N ASP A 406 -4.88 0.58 12.62
CA ASP A 406 -4.22 0.67 13.93
C ASP A 406 -4.04 2.13 14.37
N TRP A 407 -3.53 2.34 15.59
CA TRP A 407 -3.51 3.66 16.23
C TRP A 407 -2.91 4.75 15.34
N SER A 408 -3.74 5.77 15.09
CA SER A 408 -3.54 6.83 14.11
C SER A 408 -3.95 8.19 14.70
N PRO A 409 -3.04 8.90 15.39
CA PRO A 409 -3.36 10.13 16.11
C PRO A 409 -3.84 11.27 15.20
N ASP A 410 -3.29 11.38 13.99
CA ASP A 410 -3.69 12.43 13.04
C ASP A 410 -5.04 12.09 12.41
N THR A 411 -5.29 10.80 12.12
CA THR A 411 -6.60 10.34 11.70
C THR A 411 -7.67 10.64 12.75
N LEU A 412 -7.39 10.47 14.04
CA LEU A 412 -8.33 10.80 15.13
C LEU A 412 -8.71 12.30 15.15
N MET A 413 -7.80 13.18 14.74
CA MET A 413 -8.09 14.61 14.60
C MET A 413 -8.95 14.93 13.37
N SER A 414 -9.00 14.04 12.38
CA SER A 414 -9.80 14.21 11.17
C SER A 414 -11.16 13.53 11.26
N THR A 415 -11.23 12.35 11.89
CA THR A 415 -12.43 11.53 12.01
C THR A 415 -12.41 10.72 13.30
N MET A 416 -13.57 10.61 13.95
CA MET A 416 -13.73 9.82 15.17
C MET A 416 -13.86 8.33 14.82
N TYR A 417 -12.74 7.68 14.51
CA TYR A 417 -12.74 6.29 14.03
C TYR A 417 -12.69 5.24 15.14
N THR A 418 -12.36 5.62 16.39
CA THR A 418 -12.17 4.67 17.51
C THR A 418 -13.46 4.38 18.30
N CYS A 419 -14.61 4.85 17.81
CA CYS A 419 -15.92 4.73 18.47
C CYS A 419 -16.37 3.30 18.83
N HIS A 420 -17.40 3.30 19.67
CA HIS A 420 -18.27 2.24 20.19
C HIS A 420 -17.64 1.17 21.05
N VAL A 421 -16.96 0.15 20.51
CA VAL A 421 -16.12 -0.67 21.41
C VAL A 421 -14.87 0.14 21.71
N SER A 422 -15.02 1.02 22.68
CA SER A 422 -13.97 1.81 23.33
C SER A 422 -13.83 1.29 24.75
N CYS A 423 -12.79 0.48 24.98
CA CYS A 423 -12.49 -0.11 26.26
C CYS A 423 -11.34 0.66 26.92
N VAL A 424 -11.65 1.45 27.95
CA VAL A 424 -10.70 2.34 28.62
C VAL A 424 -10.42 1.83 30.02
N LYS A 425 -9.14 1.76 30.41
CA LYS A 425 -8.76 1.47 31.79
C LYS A 425 -9.39 2.51 32.71
N ARG A 426 -10.11 2.08 33.75
CA ARG A 426 -10.89 2.96 34.63
C ARG A 426 -10.03 4.06 35.25
N SER A 427 -8.81 3.73 35.68
CA SER A 427 -7.88 4.73 36.24
C SER A 427 -7.54 5.82 35.22
N LEU A 428 -7.35 5.44 33.95
CA LEU A 428 -7.08 6.39 32.84
C LEU A 428 -8.32 7.24 32.54
N ALA A 429 -9.51 6.66 32.51
CA ALA A 429 -10.76 7.41 32.31
C ALA A 429 -10.97 8.48 33.40
N ILE A 430 -10.70 8.13 34.67
CA ILE A 430 -10.77 9.08 35.78
C ILE A 430 -9.72 10.18 35.63
N GLU A 431 -8.50 9.81 35.24
CA GLU A 431 -7.40 10.76 35.07
C GLU A 431 -7.62 11.72 33.89
N ALA A 432 -8.26 11.26 32.82
CA ALA A 432 -8.63 12.06 31.65
C ALA A 432 -9.72 13.10 31.96
N GLY A 433 -10.52 12.86 33.00
CA GLY A 433 -11.61 13.73 33.41
C GLY A 433 -12.94 13.40 32.73
N PRO A 434 -14.03 14.05 33.17
CA PRO A 434 -15.39 13.72 32.76
C PRO A 434 -15.66 14.07 31.29
N LEU A 435 -16.66 13.42 30.69
CA LEU A 435 -17.29 13.87 29.45
C LEU A 435 -17.95 15.24 29.67
N VAL A 436 -17.96 16.08 28.63
CA VAL A 436 -18.43 17.47 28.68
C VAL A 436 -19.87 17.53 28.13
N PRO A 437 -20.91 17.79 28.95
CA PRO A 437 -22.31 17.81 28.50
C PRO A 437 -22.62 18.82 27.39
N GLU A 438 -21.89 19.92 27.34
CA GLU A 438 -22.02 20.93 26.28
C GLU A 438 -21.64 20.39 24.90
N LEU A 439 -20.96 19.24 24.83
CA LEU A 439 -20.55 18.58 23.59
C LEU A 439 -21.42 17.36 23.24
N ASP A 440 -22.58 17.17 23.88
CA ASP A 440 -23.53 16.09 23.56
C ASP A 440 -23.78 16.00 22.03
N GLY A 441 -23.59 14.81 21.46
CA GLY A 441 -23.51 14.53 20.01
C GLY A 441 -22.09 14.32 19.47
N ALA A 442 -21.06 14.74 20.22
CA ALA A 442 -19.64 14.50 19.93
C ALA A 442 -18.79 14.38 21.23
N GLN A 443 -19.45 14.09 22.35
CA GLN A 443 -18.86 14.01 23.69
C GLN A 443 -17.84 12.88 23.81
N ASP A 444 -18.04 11.81 23.04
CA ASP A 444 -17.13 10.67 22.90
C ASP A 444 -15.82 11.09 22.22
N TRP A 445 -15.88 11.94 21.19
CA TRP A 445 -14.69 12.45 20.51
C TRP A 445 -13.81 13.27 21.45
N ASP A 446 -14.38 14.21 22.21
CA ASP A 446 -13.61 14.97 23.23
C ASP A 446 -13.03 14.04 24.30
N PHE A 447 -13.83 13.09 24.79
CA PHE A 447 -13.38 12.15 25.81
C PHE A 447 -12.20 11.30 25.33
N ILE A 448 -12.29 10.72 24.13
CA ILE A 448 -11.21 9.91 23.58
C ILE A 448 -9.98 10.75 23.24
N LEU A 449 -10.13 12.01 22.84
CA LEU A 449 -9.00 12.94 22.70
C LEU A 449 -8.28 13.16 24.04
N LYS A 450 -9.00 13.31 25.16
CA LYS A 450 -8.40 13.41 26.51
C LYS A 450 -7.78 12.10 27.00
N VAL A 451 -8.42 10.97 26.73
CA VAL A 451 -7.89 9.63 27.07
C VAL A 451 -6.57 9.39 26.34
N THR A 452 -6.52 9.69 25.04
CA THR A 452 -5.34 9.44 24.21
C THR A 452 -4.18 10.40 24.50
N GLU A 453 -4.44 11.58 25.08
CA GLU A 453 -3.42 12.48 25.62
C GLU A 453 -2.65 11.88 26.81
N LYS A 454 -3.22 10.86 27.49
CA LYS A 454 -2.67 10.24 28.70
C LYS A 454 -2.37 8.74 28.54
N ALA A 455 -2.97 8.09 27.55
CA ALA A 455 -2.76 6.67 27.29
C ALA A 455 -1.32 6.39 26.86
N SER A 456 -0.72 5.33 27.42
CA SER A 456 0.63 4.89 27.01
C SER A 456 0.57 3.74 26.01
N ARG A 457 -0.46 2.88 26.09
CA ARG A 457 -0.66 1.74 25.19
C ARG A 457 -2.07 1.71 24.64
N ILE A 458 -2.20 2.01 23.35
CA ILE A 458 -3.45 2.00 22.60
C ILE A 458 -3.42 0.84 21.61
N GLU A 459 -4.43 -0.01 21.66
CA GLU A 459 -4.49 -1.24 20.87
C GLU A 459 -5.75 -1.31 20.02
N HIS A 460 -5.58 -1.86 18.81
CA HIS A 460 -6.65 -2.14 17.89
C HIS A 460 -6.89 -3.64 17.74
N ILE A 461 -8.15 -4.07 17.81
CA ILE A 461 -8.59 -5.41 17.45
C ILE A 461 -9.30 -5.35 16.11
N ALA A 462 -8.66 -5.86 15.05
CA ALA A 462 -9.19 -5.94 13.69
C ALA A 462 -10.30 -7.01 13.55
N LYS A 463 -11.33 -6.90 14.38
CA LYS A 463 -12.54 -7.72 14.42
C LYS A 463 -13.72 -6.82 14.70
N VAL A 464 -14.84 -7.08 14.00
CA VAL A 464 -16.12 -6.46 14.35
C VAL A 464 -16.54 -7.00 15.72
N LEU A 465 -16.53 -6.14 16.74
CA LEU A 465 -16.99 -6.48 18.10
C LEU A 465 -18.19 -5.64 18.56
N TYR A 466 -18.67 -4.74 17.68
CA TYR A 466 -19.79 -3.85 17.92
C TYR A 466 -20.73 -3.80 16.73
N HIS A 467 -22.02 -3.70 17.02
CA HIS A 467 -23.06 -3.54 16.04
C HIS A 467 -23.88 -2.29 16.32
N TRP A 468 -23.62 -1.24 15.55
CA TRP A 468 -24.21 0.08 15.66
C TRP A 468 -25.53 0.17 14.90
N ARG A 469 -26.63 0.46 15.58
CA ARG A 469 -27.95 0.49 14.99
C ARG A 469 -28.22 1.79 14.24
N ILE A 470 -28.69 1.65 13.01
CA ILE A 470 -29.23 2.73 12.20
C ILE A 470 -30.70 2.91 12.58
N ILE A 471 -30.98 3.90 13.43
CA ILE A 471 -32.35 4.35 13.70
C ILE A 471 -32.67 5.63 12.93
N PRO A 472 -33.93 5.85 12.49
CA PRO A 472 -34.35 7.10 11.87
C PRO A 472 -34.03 8.31 12.77
N ASN A 473 -33.49 9.39 12.19
CA ASN A 473 -33.02 10.61 12.89
C ASN A 473 -31.77 10.45 13.80
N SER A 474 -31.03 9.33 13.73
CA SER A 474 -29.70 9.20 14.35
C SER A 474 -28.58 9.71 13.44
N ILE A 475 -27.44 10.08 14.04
CA ILE A 475 -26.19 10.37 13.33
C ILE A 475 -25.76 9.15 12.49
N ALA A 476 -26.11 7.94 12.94
CA ALA A 476 -25.87 6.69 12.23
C ALA A 476 -26.48 6.65 10.82
N ALA A 477 -27.61 7.35 10.63
CA ALA A 477 -28.39 7.41 9.41
C ALA A 477 -27.98 8.59 8.51
N ASP A 478 -27.76 9.78 9.08
CA ASP A 478 -27.32 10.96 8.34
C ASP A 478 -26.66 11.99 9.28
N LEU A 479 -25.41 12.38 8.98
CA LEU A 479 -24.71 13.46 9.68
C LEU A 479 -25.44 14.81 9.54
N ASN A 480 -26.15 15.05 8.43
CA ASN A 480 -26.94 16.27 8.22
C ASN A 480 -28.20 16.34 9.10
N ALA A 481 -28.65 15.22 9.68
CA ALA A 481 -29.82 15.21 10.54
C ALA A 481 -29.59 15.97 11.87
N LYS A 482 -28.33 16.23 12.26
CA LYS A 482 -27.98 16.93 13.51
C LYS A 482 -26.80 17.91 13.33
N PRO A 483 -27.03 19.12 12.78
CA PRO A 483 -25.99 20.14 12.59
C PRO A 483 -25.19 20.51 13.85
N LYS A 484 -25.81 20.41 15.03
CA LYS A 484 -25.15 20.63 16.32
C LYS A 484 -24.01 19.64 16.59
N ALA A 485 -24.17 18.37 16.22
CA ALA A 485 -23.15 17.34 16.46
C ALA A 485 -21.87 17.62 15.64
N VAL A 486 -22.02 18.12 14.42
CA VAL A 486 -20.91 18.54 13.56
C VAL A 486 -20.10 19.66 14.22
N GLU A 487 -20.79 20.68 14.71
CA GLU A 487 -20.15 21.81 15.40
C GLU A 487 -19.51 21.37 16.72
N HIS A 488 -20.17 20.52 17.51
CA HIS A 488 -19.60 19.97 18.74
C HIS A 488 -18.34 19.14 18.46
N GLY A 489 -18.32 18.37 17.36
CA GLY A 489 -17.12 17.64 16.93
C GLY A 489 -15.98 18.57 16.50
N ARG A 490 -16.28 19.72 15.90
CA ARG A 490 -15.30 20.78 15.62
C ARG A 490 -14.75 21.38 16.93
N LEU A 491 -15.62 21.73 17.86
CA LEU A 491 -15.24 22.27 19.18
C LEU A 491 -14.42 21.29 20.03
N ALA A 492 -14.75 19.99 20.01
CA ALA A 492 -13.97 18.96 20.69
C ALA A 492 -12.49 18.95 20.25
N ARG A 493 -12.25 19.15 18.96
CA ARG A 493 -10.91 19.23 18.38
C ARG A 493 -10.22 20.56 18.66
N ASP A 494 -10.95 21.68 18.65
CA ASP A 494 -10.42 22.97 19.10
C ASP A 494 -9.98 22.92 20.58
N HIS A 495 -10.78 22.27 21.44
CA HIS A 495 -10.40 22.02 22.83
C HIS A 495 -9.12 21.18 22.92
N ALA A 496 -8.99 20.13 22.11
CA ALA A 496 -7.77 19.32 22.06
C ALA A 496 -6.55 20.12 21.59
N LEU A 497 -6.67 20.97 20.57
CA LEU A 497 -5.61 21.88 20.16
C LEU A 497 -5.15 22.78 21.31
N SER A 498 -6.11 23.39 22.01
CA SER A 498 -5.87 24.27 23.15
C SER A 498 -5.17 23.54 24.32
N ARG A 499 -5.68 22.36 24.72
CA ARG A 499 -5.08 21.54 25.80
C ARG A 499 -3.66 21.09 25.47
N ARG A 500 -3.38 20.80 24.21
CA ARG A 500 -2.05 20.36 23.73
C ARG A 500 -1.11 21.54 23.45
N GLY A 501 -1.58 22.78 23.57
CA GLY A 501 -0.78 23.98 23.30
C GLY A 501 -0.38 24.12 21.83
N HIS A 502 -1.20 23.61 20.91
CA HIS A 502 -0.95 23.69 19.47
C HIS A 502 -1.70 24.87 18.87
N ALA A 503 -0.98 25.72 18.14
CA ALA A 503 -1.59 26.75 17.31
C ALA A 503 -2.07 26.12 16.01
N GLY A 504 -3.35 26.27 15.69
CA GLY A 504 -3.95 25.70 14.49
C GLY A 504 -5.43 26.03 14.38
N SER A 505 -6.05 25.57 13.30
CA SER A 505 -7.47 25.74 13.04
C SER A 505 -8.07 24.49 12.39
N MET A 506 -9.40 24.42 12.37
CA MET A 506 -10.16 23.38 11.67
C MET A 506 -10.61 23.92 10.31
N LYS A 507 -9.97 23.45 9.22
CA LYS A 507 -10.32 23.80 7.83
C LYS A 507 -11.48 22.94 7.36
N HIS A 508 -12.54 23.57 6.84
CA HIS A 508 -13.65 22.86 6.19
C HIS A 508 -13.17 22.13 4.92
N ILE A 509 -13.70 20.93 4.66
CA ILE A 509 -13.38 20.12 3.48
C ILE A 509 -14.59 20.09 2.54
N ASP A 510 -14.44 20.70 1.36
CA ASP A 510 -15.56 20.91 0.44
C ASP A 510 -16.06 19.62 -0.20
N GLU A 511 -15.16 18.66 -0.46
CA GLU A 511 -15.49 17.35 -1.02
C GLU A 511 -16.24 16.44 -0.05
N LEU A 512 -16.18 16.74 1.25
CA LEU A 512 -16.81 15.96 2.29
C LEU A 512 -17.52 16.89 3.28
N PRO A 513 -18.76 17.32 2.95
CA PRO A 513 -19.53 18.25 3.77
C PRO A 513 -19.58 17.79 5.25
N ASN A 514 -19.58 18.76 6.16
CA ASN A 514 -19.54 18.56 7.62
C ASN A 514 -18.24 17.95 8.17
N HIS A 515 -17.20 17.79 7.35
CA HIS A 515 -15.90 17.35 7.83
C HIS A 515 -14.90 18.52 7.85
N TYR A 516 -13.98 18.43 8.80
CA TYR A 516 -12.93 19.41 9.00
C TYR A 516 -11.59 18.71 9.16
N ALA A 517 -10.54 19.30 8.60
CA ALA A 517 -9.17 18.86 8.76
C ALA A 517 -8.40 19.82 9.68
N PRO A 518 -7.55 19.31 10.59
CA PRO A 518 -6.65 20.17 11.36
C PRO A 518 -5.59 20.79 10.45
N VAL A 519 -5.36 22.09 10.60
CA VAL A 519 -4.24 22.82 9.99
C VAL A 519 -3.43 23.44 11.10
N TYR A 520 -2.24 22.89 11.33
CA TYR A 520 -1.32 23.36 12.37
C TYR A 520 -0.44 24.48 11.85
N LEU A 521 -0.17 25.47 12.69
CA LEU A 521 0.77 26.54 12.40
C LEU A 521 2.18 26.13 12.87
N PRO A 522 3.24 26.47 12.11
CA PRO A 522 4.61 26.29 12.58
C PRO A 522 4.86 27.07 13.87
N LYS A 523 5.76 26.57 14.71
CA LYS A 523 6.26 27.29 15.88
C LYS A 523 6.82 28.66 15.46
N PRO A 524 6.71 29.71 16.30
CA PRO A 524 7.25 31.02 15.97
C PRO A 524 8.73 30.96 15.56
N ASN A 525 9.09 31.71 14.53
CA ASN A 525 10.45 31.77 13.96
C ASN A 525 11.00 30.46 13.37
N THR A 526 10.17 29.44 13.15
CA THR A 526 10.59 28.21 12.45
C THR A 526 11.22 28.57 11.11
N LEU A 527 12.46 28.13 10.85
CA LEU A 527 13.06 28.21 9.52
C LEU A 527 12.78 26.91 8.78
N ILE A 528 12.27 26.99 7.55
CA ILE A 528 12.00 25.82 6.72
C ILE A 528 13.02 25.74 5.59
N SER A 529 13.75 24.64 5.49
CA SER A 529 14.72 24.42 4.43
C SER A 529 14.15 23.47 3.38
N ILE A 530 13.90 24.00 2.19
CA ILE A 530 13.51 23.22 1.02
C ILE A 530 14.79 22.67 0.39
N VAL A 531 14.88 21.36 0.17
CA VAL A 531 16.03 20.69 -0.44
C VAL A 531 15.60 20.10 -1.78
N ILE A 532 16.22 20.56 -2.87
CA ILE A 532 15.85 20.19 -4.25
C ILE A 532 17.07 19.58 -4.96
N PRO A 533 17.21 18.24 -5.01
CA PRO A 533 18.16 17.58 -5.89
C PRO A 533 17.79 17.81 -7.36
N SER A 534 18.77 18.16 -8.19
CA SER A 534 18.54 18.43 -9.62
C SER A 534 19.76 18.07 -10.47
N LYS A 535 19.51 17.67 -11.72
CA LYS A 535 20.55 17.52 -12.76
C LYS A 535 19.97 17.74 -14.14
N ASN A 536 20.54 18.67 -14.90
CA ASN A 536 20.20 18.93 -16.31
C ASN A 536 18.71 19.15 -16.61
N ASN A 537 17.96 19.81 -15.72
CA ASN A 537 16.50 19.87 -15.79
C ASN A 537 15.93 21.31 -15.78
N PHE A 538 16.59 22.25 -16.45
CA PHE A 538 16.17 23.65 -16.49
C PHE A 538 14.66 23.90 -16.73
N PRO A 539 13.99 23.27 -17.70
CA PRO A 539 12.59 23.59 -18.01
C PRO A 539 11.63 23.34 -16.84
N TYR A 540 11.93 22.38 -15.98
CA TYR A 540 11.10 22.02 -14.83
C TYR A 540 11.62 22.63 -13.54
N LEU A 541 12.93 22.61 -13.31
CA LEU A 541 13.54 23.26 -12.15
C LEU A 541 13.17 24.74 -12.08
N SER A 542 13.19 25.44 -13.23
CA SER A 542 12.83 26.85 -13.29
C SER A 542 11.35 27.10 -12.94
N LYS A 543 10.45 26.21 -13.35
CA LYS A 543 9.04 26.25 -12.97
C LYS A 543 8.85 25.96 -11.49
N CYS A 544 9.52 24.93 -10.97
CA CYS A 544 9.50 24.56 -9.55
C CYS A 544 9.89 25.75 -8.67
N ILE A 545 11.12 26.27 -8.83
CA ILE A 545 11.63 27.40 -8.03
C ILE A 545 10.74 28.64 -8.21
N SER A 546 10.31 28.95 -9.44
CA SER A 546 9.45 30.11 -9.68
C SER A 546 8.07 29.97 -9.02
N SER A 547 7.51 28.76 -8.99
CA SER A 547 6.23 28.49 -8.31
C SER A 547 6.36 28.63 -6.80
N ILE A 548 7.47 28.16 -6.21
CA ILE A 548 7.77 28.35 -4.77
C ILE A 548 7.84 29.84 -4.44
N LEU A 549 8.65 30.61 -5.17
CA LEU A 549 8.86 32.03 -4.89
C LEU A 549 7.58 32.86 -5.04
N ARG A 550 6.73 32.53 -6.03
CA ARG A 550 5.49 33.28 -6.31
C ARG A 550 4.34 32.91 -5.39
N GLN A 551 4.12 31.62 -5.15
CA GLN A 551 2.90 31.13 -4.48
C GLN A 551 3.06 31.09 -2.96
N THR A 552 4.25 30.81 -2.43
CA THR A 552 4.41 30.50 -1.00
C THR A 552 4.13 31.70 -0.08
N GLU A 553 3.14 31.54 0.80
CA GLU A 553 2.75 32.56 1.78
C GLU A 553 3.71 32.63 2.96
N TYR A 554 4.18 31.49 3.45
CA TYR A 554 5.17 31.44 4.53
C TYR A 554 6.49 32.07 4.10
N LYS A 555 7.08 32.94 4.92
CA LYS A 555 8.22 33.79 4.50
C LYS A 555 9.58 33.38 5.06
N ASN A 556 9.62 32.59 6.14
CA ASN A 556 10.89 32.20 6.77
C ASN A 556 11.37 30.86 6.21
N TYR A 557 11.84 30.87 4.96
CA TYR A 557 12.35 29.68 4.30
C TYR A 557 13.62 29.96 3.48
N GLU A 558 14.37 28.90 3.23
CA GLU A 558 15.49 28.85 2.29
C GLU A 558 15.30 27.71 1.29
N ILE A 559 15.86 27.84 0.09
CA ILE A 559 15.84 26.84 -0.97
C ILE A 559 17.28 26.39 -1.21
N ASN A 560 17.59 25.16 -0.85
CA ASN A 560 18.88 24.52 -1.07
C ASN A 560 18.80 23.66 -2.32
N VAL A 561 19.26 24.18 -3.46
CA VAL A 561 19.31 23.43 -4.72
C VAL A 561 20.60 22.63 -4.76
N VAL A 562 20.49 21.31 -4.80
CA VAL A 562 21.63 20.39 -4.86
C VAL A 562 21.84 19.95 -6.30
N ASP A 563 22.75 20.64 -7.00
CA ASP A 563 23.16 20.30 -8.35
C ASP A 563 24.07 19.07 -8.35
N ASN A 564 23.61 18.00 -8.99
CA ASN A 564 24.37 16.76 -9.15
C ASN A 564 25.28 16.81 -10.41
N GLY A 565 26.07 17.87 -10.53
CA GLY A 565 26.98 18.07 -11.66
C GLY A 565 26.25 18.25 -12.99
N SER A 566 25.39 19.27 -13.10
CA SER A 566 24.77 19.62 -14.38
C SER A 566 25.84 20.01 -15.41
N THR A 567 25.64 19.56 -16.64
CA THR A 567 26.56 19.73 -17.77
C THR A 567 25.97 20.57 -18.90
N ASP A 568 24.64 20.70 -18.98
CA ASP A 568 24.03 21.53 -20.02
C ASP A 568 24.14 23.02 -19.67
N SER A 569 24.35 23.83 -20.71
CA SER A 569 24.64 25.26 -20.55
C SER A 569 23.44 26.07 -20.04
N GLU A 570 22.22 25.59 -20.29
CA GLU A 570 20.99 26.28 -19.91
C GLU A 570 20.75 26.17 -18.40
N THR A 571 20.83 24.96 -17.85
CA THR A 571 20.75 24.69 -16.41
C THR A 571 21.85 25.42 -15.64
N ILE A 572 23.11 25.33 -16.10
CA ILE A 572 24.24 26.02 -15.43
C ILE A 572 24.02 27.54 -15.41
N LYS A 573 23.56 28.12 -16.52
CA LYS A 573 23.29 29.56 -16.60
C LYS A 573 22.15 29.96 -15.66
N TYR A 574 21.09 29.16 -15.61
CA TYR A 574 19.96 29.40 -14.72
C TYR A 574 20.35 29.31 -13.24
N LEU A 575 21.06 28.26 -12.83
CA LEU A 575 21.50 28.07 -11.45
C LEU A 575 22.35 29.25 -10.96
N LYS A 576 23.27 29.75 -11.80
CA LYS A 576 24.07 30.96 -11.49
C LYS A 576 23.24 32.23 -11.34
N GLU A 577 22.11 32.32 -12.05
CA GLU A 577 21.19 33.45 -11.89
C GLU A 577 20.34 33.30 -10.63
N ALA A 578 19.84 32.09 -10.37
CA ALA A 578 19.03 31.76 -9.21
C ALA A 578 19.79 31.99 -7.89
N ASP A 579 21.08 31.64 -7.85
CA ASP A 579 21.97 31.81 -6.67
C ASP A 579 22.17 33.29 -6.25
N LYS A 580 21.79 34.25 -7.10
CA LYS A 580 21.78 35.68 -6.72
C LYS A 580 20.62 36.02 -5.78
N ASN A 581 19.60 35.18 -5.70
CA ASN A 581 18.47 35.38 -4.79
C ASN A 581 18.91 34.94 -3.37
N PRO A 582 18.80 35.81 -2.35
CA PRO A 582 19.26 35.49 -0.99
C PRO A 582 18.49 34.34 -0.32
N SER A 583 17.33 33.95 -0.84
CA SER A 583 16.59 32.78 -0.38
C SER A 583 17.04 31.47 -1.02
N ILE A 584 17.95 31.50 -2.00
CA ILE A 584 18.42 30.32 -2.74
C ILE A 584 19.90 30.10 -2.43
N ASN A 585 20.23 28.89 -2.01
CA ASN A 585 21.59 28.41 -1.83
C ASN A 585 21.88 27.35 -2.91
N LEU A 586 22.83 27.64 -3.80
CA LEU A 586 23.31 26.64 -4.76
C LEU A 586 24.39 25.76 -4.11
N LEU A 587 24.13 24.46 -4.06
CA LEU A 587 25.04 23.43 -3.58
C LEU A 587 25.42 22.52 -4.75
N THR A 588 26.68 22.08 -4.82
CA THR A 588 27.14 21.17 -5.88
C THR A 588 27.71 19.90 -5.29
N LEU A 589 27.25 18.75 -5.80
CA LEU A 589 27.79 17.44 -5.50
C LEU A 589 27.91 16.64 -6.80
N ASP A 590 29.05 16.75 -7.48
CA ASP A 590 29.30 16.04 -8.74
C ASP A 590 29.79 14.60 -8.45
N LYS A 591 28.84 13.68 -8.32
CA LYS A 591 29.05 12.26 -8.02
C LYS A 591 28.09 11.37 -8.85
N PRO A 592 28.31 10.04 -8.90
CA PRO A 592 27.29 9.13 -9.40
C PRO A 592 25.94 9.39 -8.71
N PHE A 593 24.84 9.31 -9.47
CA PHE A 593 23.52 9.64 -8.94
C PHE A 593 23.14 8.75 -7.76
N ASN A 594 22.84 9.39 -6.63
CA ASN A 594 22.26 8.80 -5.45
C ASN A 594 21.32 9.84 -4.83
N PHE A 595 20.01 9.62 -4.96
CA PHE A 595 19.00 10.55 -4.44
C PHE A 595 19.14 10.77 -2.93
N SER A 596 19.33 9.67 -2.17
CA SER A 596 19.53 9.72 -0.72
C SER A 596 20.76 10.55 -0.34
N GLU A 597 21.89 10.39 -1.03
CA GLU A 597 23.11 11.15 -0.75
C GLU A 597 22.92 12.66 -1.04
N LEU A 598 22.25 13.00 -2.15
CA LEU A 598 21.94 14.39 -2.50
C LEU A 598 21.04 15.05 -1.45
N CYS A 599 19.99 14.35 -1.02
CA CYS A 599 19.10 14.81 0.05
C CYS A 599 19.84 14.99 1.38
N ASN A 600 20.66 14.02 1.79
CA ASN A 600 21.47 14.11 3.01
C ASN A 600 22.46 15.28 2.95
N PHE A 601 23.14 15.46 1.82
CA PHE A 601 24.08 16.56 1.62
C PHE A 601 23.38 17.93 1.72
N GLY A 602 22.24 18.08 1.05
CA GLY A 602 21.41 19.28 1.17
C GLY A 602 20.95 19.54 2.60
N ALA A 603 20.43 18.51 3.28
CA ALA A 603 19.99 18.61 4.68
C ALA A 603 21.13 18.97 5.65
N HIS A 604 22.35 18.50 5.40
CA HIS A 604 23.54 18.85 6.19
C HIS A 604 23.95 20.31 6.04
N LYS A 605 23.73 20.91 4.87
CA LYS A 605 24.03 22.32 4.60
C LYS A 605 22.89 23.26 5.00
N ALA A 606 21.68 22.73 5.12
CA ALA A 606 20.48 23.45 5.48
C ALA A 606 20.46 23.90 6.96
N SER A 607 19.91 25.09 7.19
CA SER A 607 19.84 25.73 8.51
C SER A 607 18.51 25.52 9.24
N GLY A 608 17.47 25.09 8.52
CA GLY A 608 16.09 25.04 9.02
C GLY A 608 15.83 24.02 10.12
N ASP A 609 14.74 24.25 10.85
CA ASP A 609 14.19 23.36 11.88
C ASP A 609 13.36 22.22 11.27
N VAL A 610 12.82 22.46 10.07
CA VAL A 610 12.07 21.49 9.27
C VAL A 610 12.70 21.41 7.89
N TYR A 611 12.93 20.18 7.42
CA TYR A 611 13.35 19.91 6.05
C TYR A 611 12.14 19.58 5.20
N VAL A 612 12.11 20.12 3.98
CA VAL A 612 11.16 19.75 2.93
C VAL A 612 11.95 19.27 1.72
N PHE A 613 11.97 17.96 1.50
CA PHE A 613 12.54 17.37 0.30
C PHE A 613 11.53 17.47 -0.82
N LEU A 614 11.97 17.97 -1.98
CA LEU A 614 11.10 18.27 -3.11
C LEU A 614 11.81 17.95 -4.41
N ASN A 615 11.13 17.23 -5.31
CA ASN A 615 11.67 17.00 -6.65
C ASN A 615 11.67 18.29 -7.48
N ASP A 616 12.62 18.39 -8.40
CA ASP A 616 12.81 19.54 -9.29
C ASP A 616 11.72 19.70 -10.37
N ASP A 617 10.87 18.68 -10.56
CA ASP A 617 9.76 18.60 -11.50
C ASP A 617 8.37 18.72 -10.84
N THR A 618 8.31 19.45 -9.73
CA THR A 618 7.07 19.80 -9.02
C THR A 618 6.63 21.24 -9.28
N GLU A 619 5.34 21.51 -9.09
CA GLU A 619 4.76 22.84 -9.20
C GLU A 619 3.76 23.11 -8.07
N ILE A 620 3.97 24.21 -7.35
CA ILE A 620 3.13 24.63 -6.22
C ILE A 620 1.82 25.24 -6.73
N LEU A 621 0.68 24.75 -6.22
CA LEU A 621 -0.65 25.24 -6.60
C LEU A 621 -1.22 26.29 -5.62
N GLU A 622 -0.96 26.12 -4.32
CA GLU A 622 -1.57 26.93 -3.25
C GLU A 622 -0.54 27.49 -2.28
N GLY A 623 -0.78 28.68 -1.74
CA GLY A 623 0.21 29.41 -0.95
C GLY A 623 0.44 28.92 0.48
N GLY A 624 -0.57 28.31 1.10
CA GLY A 624 -0.52 27.80 2.48
C GLY A 624 0.24 26.48 2.68
N TRP A 625 0.75 25.87 1.61
CA TRP A 625 1.35 24.54 1.60
C TRP A 625 2.49 24.36 2.62
N LEU A 626 3.46 25.28 2.61
CA LEU A 626 4.70 25.15 3.35
C LEU A 626 4.49 25.26 4.87
N GLY A 627 3.62 26.20 5.28
CA GLY A 627 3.24 26.37 6.67
C GLY A 627 2.51 25.16 7.23
N ALA A 628 1.57 24.60 6.47
CA ALA A 628 0.82 23.42 6.89
C ALA A 628 1.71 22.19 7.08
N LEU A 629 2.63 21.94 6.13
CA LEU A 629 3.60 20.84 6.22
C LEU A 629 4.50 20.98 7.45
N ALA A 630 5.05 22.17 7.69
CA ALA A 630 5.94 22.40 8.81
C ALA A 630 5.23 22.37 10.18
N GLY A 631 4.01 22.91 10.26
CA GLY A 631 3.20 22.82 11.48
C GLY A 631 2.91 21.37 11.87
N GLN A 632 2.53 20.54 10.89
CA GLN A 632 2.29 19.11 11.10
C GLN A 632 3.58 18.37 11.51
N ALA A 633 4.72 18.64 10.84
CA ALA A 633 6.00 17.98 11.10
C ALA A 633 6.52 18.23 12.53
N GLN A 634 6.17 19.38 13.12
CA GLN A 634 6.60 19.79 14.46
C GLN A 634 5.74 19.24 15.61
N LEU A 635 4.66 18.51 15.34
CA LEU A 635 3.94 17.77 16.39
C LEU A 635 4.81 16.62 16.91
N GLU A 636 4.82 16.36 18.21
CA GLU A 636 5.78 15.42 18.82
C GLU A 636 5.66 13.99 18.24
N HIS A 637 4.44 13.55 17.91
CA HIS A 637 4.16 12.22 17.37
C HIS A 637 4.36 12.09 15.86
N THR A 638 4.45 13.19 15.10
CA THR A 638 4.52 13.15 13.62
C THR A 638 5.91 12.75 13.13
N GLY A 639 5.97 11.83 12.16
CA GLY A 639 7.17 11.48 11.41
C GLY A 639 7.30 12.31 10.13
N ALA A 640 7.19 11.65 8.98
CA ALA A 640 7.19 12.28 7.67
C ALA A 640 5.78 12.81 7.33
N VAL A 641 5.75 13.96 6.66
CA VAL A 641 4.51 14.62 6.21
C VAL A 641 4.52 14.73 4.69
N GLY A 642 3.51 14.14 4.05
CA GLY A 642 3.29 14.21 2.60
C GLY A 642 2.18 15.18 2.21
N ALA A 643 2.02 15.36 0.90
CA ALA A 643 0.97 16.14 0.26
C ALA A 643 0.30 15.31 -0.85
N LYS A 644 -0.90 15.71 -1.30
CA LYS A 644 -1.51 15.10 -2.50
C LYS A 644 -0.76 15.61 -3.75
N LEU A 645 -0.26 14.68 -4.56
CA LEU A 645 0.36 14.99 -5.85
C LEU A 645 -0.57 14.60 -6.98
N LEU A 646 -0.65 15.45 -8.01
CA LEU A 646 -1.48 15.26 -9.18
C LEU A 646 -0.64 15.05 -10.43
N TYR A 647 -1.11 14.17 -11.32
CA TYR A 647 -0.68 14.12 -12.70
C TYR A 647 -1.15 15.39 -13.42
N GLY A 648 -0.21 16.21 -13.89
CA GLY A 648 -0.52 17.53 -14.46
C GLY A 648 -1.49 17.50 -15.64
N GLU A 649 -1.19 16.69 -16.67
CA GLU A 649 -2.02 16.63 -17.89
C GLU A 649 -3.33 15.87 -17.69
N GLU A 650 -3.30 14.80 -16.89
CA GLU A 650 -4.47 13.94 -16.69
C GLU A 650 -5.42 14.45 -15.59
N ASN A 651 -4.97 15.40 -14.78
CA ASN A 651 -5.67 15.92 -13.61
C ASN A 651 -6.22 14.78 -12.73
N SER A 652 -5.36 13.84 -12.36
CA SER A 652 -5.69 12.67 -11.55
C SER A 652 -4.68 12.51 -10.41
N ILE A 653 -5.07 11.82 -9.34
CA ILE A 653 -4.22 11.58 -8.18
C ILE A 653 -3.02 10.71 -8.59
N GLN A 654 -1.82 11.18 -8.30
CA GLN A 654 -0.58 10.40 -8.41
C GLN A 654 -0.17 9.83 -7.05
N HIS A 655 -0.19 10.67 -6.02
CA HIS A 655 0.17 10.28 -4.66
C HIS A 655 -0.81 10.88 -3.66
N ASN A 656 -1.22 10.07 -2.69
CA ASN A 656 -2.04 10.51 -1.57
C ASN A 656 -1.82 9.57 -0.37
N GLY A 657 -0.55 9.36 -0.02
CA GLY A 657 -0.11 8.29 0.88
C GLY A 657 0.34 7.03 0.14
N ILE A 658 1.19 6.23 0.80
CA ILE A 658 1.67 4.94 0.31
C ILE A 658 1.24 3.82 1.27
N LEU A 659 0.68 2.78 0.67
CA LEU A 659 0.34 1.52 1.29
C LEU A 659 1.42 0.49 1.04
N ASN A 660 1.55 -0.48 1.92
CA ASN A 660 2.45 -1.60 1.72
C ASN A 660 1.68 -2.93 1.73
N LEU A 661 1.25 -3.31 0.53
CA LEU A 661 0.35 -4.44 0.27
C LEU A 661 1.13 -5.69 -0.13
N GLU A 662 0.45 -6.78 -0.52
CA GLU A 662 1.13 -8.02 -0.96
C GLU A 662 2.20 -7.82 -2.06
N PRO A 663 2.00 -6.96 -3.08
CA PRO A 663 3.01 -6.68 -4.11
C PRO A 663 4.11 -5.73 -3.63
N GLY A 664 3.92 -5.09 -2.48
CA GLY A 664 4.82 -4.13 -1.85
C GLY A 664 4.30 -2.69 -1.84
N PRO A 665 5.19 -1.69 -1.70
CA PRO A 665 4.78 -0.29 -1.57
C PRO A 665 4.08 0.22 -2.83
N CYS A 666 2.91 0.83 -2.68
CA CYS A 666 2.10 1.36 -3.78
C CYS A 666 1.37 2.64 -3.38
N HIS A 667 1.16 3.54 -4.35
CA HIS A 667 0.45 4.80 -4.13
C HIS A 667 -1.06 4.57 -3.97
N ALA A 668 -1.62 5.03 -2.85
CA ALA A 668 -3.05 4.95 -2.62
C ALA A 668 -3.82 5.84 -3.60
N PHE A 669 -4.99 5.37 -4.04
CA PHE A 669 -5.91 6.11 -4.92
C PHE A 669 -5.32 6.61 -6.25
N SER A 670 -4.22 6.01 -6.71
CA SER A 670 -3.60 6.39 -7.98
C SER A 670 -4.62 6.38 -9.13
N ARG A 671 -4.53 7.41 -9.98
CA ARG A 671 -5.40 7.72 -11.12
C ARG A 671 -6.87 7.99 -10.78
N GLN A 672 -7.24 8.13 -9.50
CA GLN A 672 -8.57 8.62 -9.14
C GLN A 672 -8.70 10.13 -9.39
N ALA A 673 -9.93 10.61 -9.47
CA ALA A 673 -10.18 12.05 -9.57
C ALA A 673 -9.67 12.78 -8.31
N PRO A 674 -9.18 14.03 -8.41
CA PRO A 674 -8.64 14.78 -7.26
C PRO A 674 -9.63 14.93 -6.09
N ASN A 675 -10.93 14.99 -6.41
CA ASN A 675 -12.04 15.10 -5.46
C ASN A 675 -12.61 13.74 -4.99
N PHE A 676 -12.02 12.62 -5.41
CA PHE A 676 -12.41 11.32 -4.91
C PHE A 676 -12.21 11.28 -3.40
N THR A 677 -13.26 11.01 -2.63
CA THR A 677 -13.21 11.03 -1.16
C THR A 677 -12.58 9.76 -0.58
N GLY A 678 -12.74 8.62 -1.27
CA GLY A 678 -12.24 7.33 -0.85
C GLY A 678 -12.90 6.81 0.43
N TYR A 679 -12.47 5.61 0.84
CA TYR A 679 -12.95 4.93 2.04
C TYR A 679 -12.85 5.85 3.26
N PHE A 680 -13.99 6.23 3.85
CA PHE A 680 -14.09 7.12 5.02
C PHE A 680 -13.33 8.45 4.88
N GLY A 681 -13.33 9.04 3.68
CA GLY A 681 -12.72 10.35 3.43
C GLY A 681 -11.19 10.33 3.38
N ARG A 682 -10.55 9.16 3.35
CA ARG A 682 -9.09 8.97 3.35
C ARG A 682 -8.34 9.75 2.27
N SER A 683 -8.99 10.08 1.17
CA SER A 683 -8.35 10.79 0.06
C SER A 683 -8.46 12.33 0.19
N VAL A 684 -9.25 12.84 1.14
CA VAL A 684 -9.49 14.29 1.31
C VAL A 684 -9.20 14.78 2.74
N LEU A 685 -9.13 13.87 3.72
CA LEU A 685 -8.78 14.17 5.11
C LEU A 685 -7.34 13.75 5.45
N PRO A 686 -6.66 14.46 6.37
CA PRO A 686 -5.40 13.98 6.93
C PRO A 686 -5.57 12.60 7.54
N TYR A 687 -4.73 11.66 7.10
CA TYR A 687 -4.67 10.30 7.58
C TYR A 687 -3.23 9.90 7.83
N ASN A 688 -3.02 9.05 8.83
CA ASN A 688 -1.75 8.38 8.99
C ASN A 688 -1.56 7.30 7.91
N TRP A 689 -0.35 7.25 7.36
CA TRP A 689 0.06 6.30 6.32
C TRP A 689 1.38 5.66 6.73
N LEU A 690 1.69 4.49 6.16
CA LEU A 690 2.96 3.84 6.47
C LEU A 690 4.12 4.64 5.86
N ALA A 691 3.93 5.15 4.65
CA ALA A 691 4.90 6.02 3.99
C ALA A 691 4.25 7.16 3.19
N VAL A 692 5.05 8.17 2.88
CA VAL A 692 4.76 9.24 1.92
C VAL A 692 5.91 9.31 0.92
N THR A 693 5.68 9.88 -0.26
CA THR A 693 6.67 9.85 -1.33
C THR A 693 7.79 10.87 -1.14
N GLY A 694 8.99 10.56 -1.64
CA GLY A 694 10.13 11.49 -1.70
C GLY A 694 9.94 12.66 -2.67
N ALA A 695 8.94 12.61 -3.57
CA ALA A 695 8.66 13.72 -4.48
C ALA A 695 8.23 15.01 -3.74
N LEU A 696 7.57 14.86 -2.58
CA LEU A 696 7.42 15.91 -1.58
C LEU A 696 7.31 15.26 -0.19
N MET A 697 8.24 15.61 0.69
CA MET A 697 8.23 15.14 2.07
C MET A 697 8.77 16.20 3.03
N ALA A 698 8.00 16.52 4.07
CA ALA A 698 8.47 17.34 5.18
C ALA A 698 8.80 16.49 6.42
N VAL A 699 9.84 16.85 7.16
CA VAL A 699 10.26 16.17 8.39
C VAL A 699 10.99 17.14 9.33
N GLU A 700 10.72 17.04 10.63
CA GLU A 700 11.45 17.83 11.64
C GLU A 700 12.92 17.38 11.71
N LYS A 701 13.84 18.34 11.68
CA LYS A 701 15.30 18.11 11.66
C LYS A 701 15.77 17.14 12.74
N ARG A 702 15.25 17.29 13.96
CA ARG A 702 15.58 16.43 15.11
C ARG A 702 15.25 14.96 14.82
N LYS A 703 14.09 14.70 14.20
CA LYS A 703 13.60 13.34 13.92
C LYS A 703 14.34 12.73 12.74
N PHE A 704 14.58 13.52 11.69
CA PHE A 704 15.36 13.10 10.52
C PHE A 704 16.76 12.60 10.91
N TRP A 705 17.49 13.40 11.70
CA TRP A 705 18.85 13.00 12.13
C TRP A 705 18.85 11.92 13.20
N LYS A 706 17.79 11.82 14.03
CA LYS A 706 17.68 10.72 15.02
C LYS A 706 17.62 9.34 14.36
N ILE A 707 17.11 9.24 13.14
CA ILE A 707 17.12 7.98 12.37
C ILE A 707 18.30 7.87 11.38
N GLY A 708 19.17 8.86 11.32
CA GLY A 708 20.36 8.87 10.45
C GLY A 708 20.14 9.41 9.04
N GLY A 709 19.06 10.16 8.77
CA GLY A 709 18.75 10.71 7.45
C GLY A 709 18.29 9.65 6.45
N PHE A 710 18.37 9.92 5.14
CA PHE A 710 18.11 8.92 4.10
C PHE A 710 19.21 7.85 4.11
N ASP A 711 18.84 6.61 3.81
CA ASP A 711 19.83 5.55 3.64
C ASP A 711 20.37 5.58 2.20
N GLU A 712 21.68 5.79 2.09
CA GLU A 712 22.41 5.89 0.83
C GLU A 712 22.56 4.55 0.11
N GLU A 713 22.20 3.43 0.75
CA GLU A 713 22.04 2.12 0.09
C GLU A 713 20.81 2.04 -0.82
N PHE A 714 19.91 3.03 -0.77
CA PHE A 714 18.74 3.16 -1.65
C PHE A 714 18.90 4.35 -2.63
N PRO A 715 19.80 4.27 -3.63
CA PRO A 715 20.14 5.41 -4.48
C PRO A 715 19.00 5.88 -5.39
N VAL A 716 18.04 5.01 -5.74
CA VAL A 716 17.03 5.33 -6.77
C VAL A 716 15.60 5.10 -6.29
N ALA A 717 15.26 3.91 -5.80
CA ALA A 717 13.92 3.57 -5.35
C ALA A 717 13.89 3.21 -3.86
N TYR A 718 12.70 3.30 -3.27
CA TYR A 718 12.41 2.93 -1.88
C TYR A 718 13.18 3.72 -0.79
N ASN A 719 13.94 4.76 -1.14
CA ASN A 719 14.62 5.64 -0.19
C ASN A 719 13.65 6.34 0.77
N ASP A 720 12.55 6.86 0.23
CA ASP A 720 11.44 7.46 0.94
C ASP A 720 10.71 6.43 1.83
N ILE A 721 10.49 5.22 1.31
CA ILE A 721 9.85 4.13 2.04
C ILE A 721 10.71 3.68 3.23
N ASP A 722 12.02 3.45 3.05
CA ASP A 722 12.95 3.10 4.10
C ASP A 722 12.99 4.18 5.21
N LEU A 723 13.07 5.46 4.83
CA LEU A 723 13.03 6.57 5.78
C LEU A 723 11.72 6.55 6.59
N CYS A 724 10.58 6.43 5.93
CA CYS A 724 9.27 6.35 6.58
C CYS A 724 9.14 5.13 7.51
N PHE A 725 9.66 3.97 7.11
CA PHE A 725 9.68 2.76 7.93
C PHE A 725 10.54 2.95 9.18
N ARG A 726 11.71 3.59 9.06
CA ARG A 726 12.57 3.91 10.21
C ARG A 726 11.92 4.92 11.15
N LEU A 727 11.22 5.94 10.63
CA LEU A 727 10.44 6.87 11.45
C LEU A 727 9.34 6.12 12.23
N LYS A 728 8.62 5.20 11.56
CA LYS A 728 7.58 4.38 12.20
C LYS A 728 8.17 3.48 13.30
N LYS A 729 9.28 2.79 13.03
CA LYS A 729 9.98 1.95 14.02
C LYS A 729 10.50 2.76 15.21
N ALA A 730 10.85 4.03 15.01
CA ALA A 730 11.28 4.92 16.07
C ALA A 730 10.13 5.52 16.91
N GLY A 731 8.88 5.17 16.59
CA GLY A 731 7.68 5.54 17.36
C GLY A 731 6.90 6.74 16.84
N TRP A 732 7.22 7.25 15.64
CA TRP A 732 6.48 8.34 15.01
C TRP A 732 5.45 7.86 13.99
N HIS A 733 4.49 8.71 13.65
CA HIS A 733 3.45 8.42 12.69
C HIS A 733 3.61 9.30 11.44
N ASN A 734 3.78 8.69 10.28
CA ASN A 734 3.77 9.43 9.02
C ASN A 734 2.32 9.80 8.66
N VAL A 735 2.13 10.92 7.97
CA VAL A 735 0.82 11.50 7.68
C VAL A 735 0.84 12.16 6.32
N ASN A 736 -0.28 12.09 5.59
CA ASN A 736 -0.44 12.82 4.34
C ASN A 736 -1.49 13.93 4.54
N LEU A 737 -1.25 15.12 3.99
CA LEU A 737 -2.17 16.26 4.03
C LEU A 737 -2.84 16.45 2.65
N PRO A 738 -4.04 15.89 2.40
CA PRO A 738 -4.59 15.90 1.05
C PRO A 738 -5.09 17.28 0.57
N PHE A 739 -5.29 18.21 1.50
CA PHE A 739 -5.63 19.60 1.21
C PHE A 739 -4.40 20.43 0.79
N VAL A 740 -3.19 19.87 0.88
CA VAL A 740 -1.99 20.43 0.25
C VAL A 740 -1.82 19.71 -1.09
N GLN A 741 -1.90 20.46 -2.19
CA GLN A 741 -1.87 19.88 -3.54
C GLN A 741 -0.76 20.48 -4.40
N LEU A 742 -0.04 19.62 -5.11
CA LEU A 742 0.99 20.00 -6.08
C LEU A 742 0.80 19.21 -7.37
N ILE A 743 1.27 19.76 -8.48
CA ILE A 743 1.51 18.99 -9.70
C ILE A 743 2.90 18.38 -9.62
N HIS A 744 3.03 17.12 -10.01
CA HIS A 744 4.32 16.48 -10.21
C HIS A 744 4.36 15.94 -11.65
N HIS A 745 5.27 16.47 -12.46
CA HIS A 745 5.37 16.23 -13.91
C HIS A 745 6.10 14.92 -14.24
N GLU A 746 5.89 13.87 -13.44
CA GLU A 746 6.60 12.58 -13.41
C GLU A 746 7.08 12.05 -14.79
N SER A 747 8.24 11.39 -14.79
CA SER A 747 8.94 10.77 -15.95
C SER A 747 9.81 11.69 -16.80
N VAL A 748 9.99 12.96 -16.42
CA VAL A 748 10.90 13.88 -17.13
C VAL A 748 12.34 13.75 -16.62
N SER A 749 12.55 13.65 -15.31
CA SER A 749 13.89 13.55 -14.69
C SER A 749 14.41 12.10 -14.58
N ARG A 750 13.52 11.14 -14.30
CA ARG A 750 13.85 9.72 -13.99
C ARG A 750 13.85 8.78 -15.22
N GLY A 751 13.01 9.07 -16.23
CA GLY A 751 12.64 8.12 -17.28
C GLY A 751 11.91 6.88 -16.74
N ILE A 752 11.43 6.00 -17.62
CA ILE A 752 10.66 4.80 -17.22
C ILE A 752 11.63 3.69 -16.78
N ASP A 753 11.45 3.13 -15.58
CA ASP A 753 12.36 2.10 -15.02
C ASP A 753 12.33 0.77 -15.79
N HIS A 754 11.33 0.54 -16.64
CA HIS A 754 11.15 -0.69 -17.42
C HIS A 754 11.75 -0.64 -18.83
N GLU A 755 12.29 0.51 -19.25
CA GLU A 755 12.95 0.64 -20.55
C GLU A 755 14.31 -0.06 -20.62
N ASN A 756 14.88 -0.46 -19.48
CA ASN A 756 16.19 -1.11 -19.39
C ASN A 756 16.16 -2.25 -18.35
N SER A 757 16.61 -3.44 -18.75
CA SER A 757 16.71 -4.62 -17.88
C SER A 757 17.54 -4.38 -16.61
N GLU A 758 18.57 -3.52 -16.68
CA GLU A 758 19.39 -3.16 -15.52
C GLU A 758 18.61 -2.33 -14.48
N LYS A 759 17.71 -1.43 -14.93
CA LYS A 759 16.86 -0.63 -14.04
C LYS A 759 15.83 -1.51 -13.32
N PHE A 760 15.26 -2.48 -14.02
CA PHE A 760 14.31 -3.44 -13.43
C PHE A 760 14.95 -4.36 -12.39
N GLU A 761 16.13 -4.94 -12.69
CA GLU A 761 16.84 -5.77 -11.71
C GLU A 761 17.29 -4.97 -10.48
N ARG A 762 17.71 -3.70 -10.66
CA ARG A 762 17.98 -2.80 -9.53
C ARG A 762 16.73 -2.59 -8.67
N LEU A 763 15.58 -2.29 -9.26
CA LEU A 763 14.32 -2.10 -8.53
C LEU A 763 13.96 -3.34 -7.71
N LYS A 764 14.10 -4.52 -8.31
CA LYS A 764 13.87 -5.80 -7.62
C LYS A 764 14.84 -6.02 -6.46
N GLN A 765 16.12 -5.69 -6.66
CA GLN A 765 17.14 -5.80 -5.62
C GLN A 765 16.91 -4.81 -4.47
N GLU A 766 16.60 -3.55 -4.76
CA GLU A 766 16.30 -2.55 -3.73
C GLU A 766 15.05 -2.92 -2.94
N LYS A 767 14.00 -3.46 -3.61
CA LYS A 767 12.83 -4.02 -2.91
C LYS A 767 13.21 -5.19 -1.99
N HIS A 768 14.09 -6.08 -2.45
CA HIS A 768 14.58 -7.18 -1.62
C HIS A 768 15.37 -6.66 -0.40
N ASN A 769 16.22 -5.65 -0.59
CA ASN A 769 16.98 -5.01 0.48
C ASN A 769 16.04 -4.34 1.50
N LEU A 770 15.00 -3.64 1.02
CA LEU A 770 13.99 -3.00 1.87
C LEU A 770 13.38 -4.01 2.85
N TYR A 771 12.91 -5.16 2.38
CA TYR A 771 12.30 -6.17 3.25
C TYR A 771 13.30 -6.97 4.08
N THR A 772 14.53 -7.14 3.60
CA THR A 772 15.61 -7.72 4.40
C THR A 772 15.90 -6.84 5.61
N LYS A 773 15.87 -5.51 5.44
CA LYS A 773 16.09 -4.53 6.50
C LYS A 773 14.84 -4.30 7.36
N HIS A 774 13.66 -4.46 6.77
CA HIS A 774 12.36 -4.22 7.42
C HIS A 774 11.40 -5.41 7.30
N PRO A 775 11.73 -6.57 7.89
CA PRO A 775 10.92 -7.78 7.76
C PRO A 775 9.52 -7.64 8.39
N ASP A 776 9.38 -6.80 9.43
CA ASP A 776 8.09 -6.57 10.13
C ASP A 776 7.03 -5.91 9.24
N PHE A 777 7.45 -5.30 8.14
CA PHE A 777 6.56 -4.70 7.15
C PHE A 777 6.40 -5.61 5.91
N PHE A 778 6.91 -6.84 5.86
CA PHE A 778 6.66 -7.68 4.70
C PHE A 778 5.16 -8.00 4.56
N GLN A 779 4.53 -7.48 3.49
CA GLN A 779 3.09 -7.61 3.22
C GLN A 779 2.19 -7.16 4.38
N HIS A 780 2.66 -6.22 5.18
CA HIS A 780 1.96 -5.72 6.35
C HIS A 780 1.98 -4.19 6.37
N ASP A 781 0.82 -3.60 6.61
CA ASP A 781 0.63 -2.17 6.79
C ASP A 781 -0.33 -1.92 7.95
N PRO A 782 0.10 -1.23 9.04
CA PRO A 782 -0.73 -1.00 10.22
C PRO A 782 -1.95 -0.09 9.92
N TYR A 783 -1.92 0.66 8.82
CA TYR A 783 -3.02 1.56 8.43
C TYR A 783 -3.96 0.93 7.38
N TYR A 784 -3.69 -0.33 6.99
CA TYR A 784 -4.50 -1.16 6.10
C TYR A 784 -5.05 -2.38 6.86
N ASN A 785 -6.35 -2.37 7.14
CA ASN A 785 -6.97 -3.43 7.94
C ASN A 785 -6.89 -4.79 7.23
N VAL A 786 -6.58 -5.85 7.96
CA VAL A 786 -6.41 -7.22 7.42
C VAL A 786 -7.66 -7.79 6.76
N ASN A 787 -8.85 -7.25 7.07
CA ASN A 787 -10.11 -7.65 6.47
C ASN A 787 -10.37 -6.99 5.09
N MET A 788 -9.48 -6.09 4.65
CA MET A 788 -9.52 -5.48 3.32
C MET A 788 -8.86 -6.36 2.26
N HIS A 789 -9.19 -6.11 0.98
CA HIS A 789 -8.58 -6.85 -0.12
C HIS A 789 -7.06 -6.60 -0.21
N PRO A 790 -6.18 -7.61 -0.16
CA PRO A 790 -4.74 -7.44 0.07
C PRO A 790 -3.93 -6.81 -1.10
N LEU A 791 -4.62 -6.36 -2.15
CA LEU A 791 -4.07 -5.75 -3.36
C LEU A 791 -4.76 -4.44 -3.73
N ASP A 792 -5.75 -3.99 -2.94
CA ASP A 792 -6.59 -2.88 -3.36
C ASP A 792 -6.13 -1.55 -2.77
N ILE A 793 -5.70 -0.65 -3.65
CA ILE A 793 -5.24 0.69 -3.30
C ILE A 793 -6.38 1.68 -2.98
N GLN A 794 -7.63 1.19 -2.93
CA GLN A 794 -8.84 1.97 -2.67
C GLN A 794 -9.61 1.54 -1.41
N PHE A 795 -9.14 0.50 -0.70
CA PHE A 795 -9.75 -0.07 0.51
C PHE A 795 -11.13 -0.71 0.30
N ASP A 796 -11.32 -1.46 -0.79
CA ASP A 796 -12.53 -2.25 -1.06
C ASP A 796 -12.60 -3.53 -0.19
N LEU A 797 -13.80 -3.81 0.32
CA LEU A 797 -14.16 -4.95 1.18
C LEU A 797 -14.38 -6.25 0.39
N SER A 798 -14.45 -6.17 -0.94
CA SER A 798 -15.08 -7.23 -1.71
C SER A 798 -14.35 -8.58 -1.64
N THR A 799 -15.09 -9.59 -1.16
CA THR A 799 -14.92 -11.02 -1.48
C THR A 799 -15.27 -11.33 -2.94
N LYS A 800 -15.16 -10.35 -3.85
CA LYS A 800 -15.11 -10.64 -5.27
C LYS A 800 -13.85 -11.46 -5.45
N TRP A 801 -14.01 -12.79 -5.43
CA TRP A 801 -13.12 -13.76 -6.05
C TRP A 801 -12.50 -13.02 -7.25
N ARG A 802 -11.22 -12.68 -7.15
CA ARG A 802 -10.39 -12.59 -8.33
C ARG A 802 -9.99 -14.05 -8.56
N PRO A 803 -10.45 -14.75 -9.61
CA PRO A 803 -9.69 -15.84 -10.17
C PRO A 803 -8.37 -15.25 -10.53
N PHE A 804 -7.46 -15.48 -9.60
CA PHE A 804 -6.14 -15.99 -9.86
C PHE A 804 -5.94 -16.18 -11.34
#